data_AF-A0AAE1B480-F1
#
_entry.id   AF-A0AAE1B480-F1
#
_cell.length_a   1.000
_cell.length_b   1.000
_cell.length_c   1.000
_cell.angle_alpha   90.00
_cell.angle_beta   90.00
_cell.angle_gamma   90.00
#
_symmetry.space_group_name_H-M   'P 1'
#
loop_
_entity.id
_entity.type
_entity.pdbx_description
1 polymer ?
#
loop_
_entity_poly.entity_id
_entity_poly.type
_entity_poly.pdbx_seq_one_letter_code
_entity_poly.pdbx_strand_id
1 'polypeptide(L)'
;MSYINLRDDGSLPAINSARRIKALEQELQYYRQREIQRPRTPVGILKNDGNTKELHDQVNLFREELDKKDRLIQHLVSLDGAPKVPRAPDSYRVKFEPSLDSLYLGERSALDSTRTELAGIQVKFERAQVQLRELQNEMQAKDIKVNELQLLLDASRDQESRLTEMVASLREKLGEFESKAGSFETVANRGEFTISTLQRDNRLLNDKIIELEQRLSKQLEDREASESKLLFEGKRLREILSQISTLLRTEDLIDDSPETAEIVIKNLNELIQENAMLKGKMVSMNEHLNKTNLETKASRETIMRLVSEVGREQRVATQYTTDMENLRLERDTAVGSRMELEREIGLLKERLQASNHALEATKAELDMREQRSSTIERELRATSTHVRTTSTQFDLFREQLANILSATFDNMTPTEQCLKDTVQRLAQDKKASDLRVEELENRVRQMTDQLEQELGLHQDLKQRAKRFEVETADMAERLRAAEGELAAGECLRDGFKFDKEKYLRGLQKLGEVMKMDRISLDLGLDLTMDALVARAQQLVKLEMDALADKSTHVYNLQRKVKALKEQLESKDLHIDLLRKKMTSLEERLHGRVDSERVRETDSLRIQKLERLASKYKLQLQDSRQEVQNLKAQLLGSTELQARTLEQRKDIEELARQIEELEEVRKRQSHKISKLKNEVETTETSMQETNMAQENAVQALSSELRTTKNALDAIKYREKQLVDFRTVVARMLGLDIETLAVPDYEVISRLEKLIQAHHTTAFTTLSLEEALQDAQDGAGPLSANFRRTIEAADPVVHRSRERNRRRAARFRGGTMRARSVSPMRRDPRVY
;
A
#
# COMPACT_ATOMS: atom_id res chain seq x y z
N MET A 1 -97.04 -13.16 -55.27
CA MET A 1 -96.95 -12.00 -56.18
C MET A 1 -96.23 -10.87 -55.45
N SER A 2 -95.09 -10.44 -56.01
CA SER A 2 -94.49 -9.10 -55.91
C SER A 2 -93.96 -8.53 -54.57
N TYR A 3 -92.61 -8.42 -54.54
CA TYR A 3 -91.74 -7.37 -53.99
C TYR A 3 -91.65 -7.12 -52.47
N ILE A 4 -90.44 -7.25 -51.92
CA ILE A 4 -89.51 -6.12 -51.65
C ILE A 4 -88.10 -6.67 -51.36
N ASN A 5 -87.11 -6.03 -51.99
CA ASN A 5 -85.67 -6.29 -51.90
C ASN A 5 -85.09 -5.79 -50.56
N LEU A 6 -84.22 -6.60 -49.93
CA LEU A 6 -83.25 -6.15 -48.94
C LEU A 6 -81.85 -6.63 -49.38
N ARG A 7 -80.96 -5.67 -49.59
CA ARG A 7 -79.52 -5.84 -49.77
C ARG A 7 -78.90 -6.09 -48.40
N ASP A 8 -78.05 -7.11 -48.31
CA ASP A 8 -77.07 -7.27 -47.24
C ASP A 8 -75.71 -7.55 -47.93
N ASP A 9 -74.78 -6.60 -47.80
CA ASP A 9 -73.43 -6.66 -48.37
C ASP A 9 -72.46 -7.09 -47.26
N GLY A 10 -72.01 -8.34 -47.34
CA GLY A 10 -71.03 -8.92 -46.44
C GLY A 10 -70.01 -9.78 -47.19
N SER A 11 -68.99 -9.17 -47.80
CA SER A 11 -67.73 -9.87 -48.05
C SER A 11 -66.51 -8.93 -48.19
N LEU A 12 -65.55 -9.13 -47.26
CA LEU A 12 -64.08 -9.11 -47.42
C LEU A 12 -63.30 -7.78 -47.62
N PRO A 13 -62.47 -7.39 -46.63
CA PRO A 13 -61.28 -6.56 -46.83
C PRO A 13 -59.99 -7.41 -46.80
N ALA A 14 -59.86 -8.42 -47.66
CA ALA A 14 -58.65 -9.26 -47.75
C ALA A 14 -57.62 -8.78 -48.81
N ILE A 15 -57.98 -7.80 -49.65
CA ILE A 15 -57.14 -7.38 -50.79
C ILE A 15 -56.18 -6.22 -50.45
N ASN A 16 -56.45 -5.47 -49.37
CA ASN A 16 -55.63 -4.32 -48.98
C ASN A 16 -54.45 -4.67 -48.06
N SER A 17 -54.48 -5.80 -47.35
CA SER A 17 -53.37 -6.26 -46.50
C SER A 17 -52.20 -6.80 -47.32
N ALA A 18 -52.48 -7.56 -48.38
CA ALA A 18 -51.44 -8.12 -49.25
C ALA A 18 -50.66 -7.05 -50.03
N ARG A 19 -51.32 -5.97 -50.47
CA ARG A 19 -50.63 -4.83 -51.11
C ARG A 19 -49.77 -4.04 -50.14
N ARG A 20 -50.19 -3.92 -48.87
CA ARG A 20 -49.45 -3.20 -47.83
C ARG A 20 -48.24 -3.98 -47.33
N ILE A 21 -48.32 -5.31 -47.26
CA ILE A 21 -47.18 -6.18 -46.94
C ILE A 21 -46.13 -6.11 -48.05
N LYS A 22 -46.53 -6.15 -49.32
CA LYS A 22 -45.60 -6.02 -50.46
C LYS A 22 -44.91 -4.65 -50.53
N ALA A 23 -45.60 -3.58 -50.14
CA ALA A 23 -45.01 -2.24 -50.05
C ALA A 23 -43.99 -2.13 -48.89
N LEU A 24 -44.27 -2.75 -47.74
CA LEU A 24 -43.37 -2.79 -46.60
C LEU A 24 -42.14 -3.70 -46.84
N GLU A 25 -42.29 -4.79 -47.60
CA GLU A 25 -41.17 -5.63 -48.03
C GLU A 25 -40.23 -4.90 -49.02
N GLN A 26 -40.79 -4.07 -49.91
CA GLN A 26 -40.01 -3.22 -50.81
C GLN A 26 -39.29 -2.08 -50.06
N GLU A 27 -39.92 -1.49 -49.04
CA GLU A 27 -39.27 -0.54 -48.13
C GLU A 27 -38.14 -1.20 -47.33
N LEU A 28 -38.34 -2.41 -46.80
CA LEU A 28 -37.31 -3.16 -46.07
C LEU A 28 -36.10 -3.54 -46.94
N GLN A 29 -36.32 -3.87 -48.22
CA GLN A 29 -35.22 -4.10 -49.18
C GLN A 29 -34.48 -2.80 -49.53
N TYR A 30 -35.18 -1.67 -49.61
CA TYR A 30 -34.59 -0.35 -49.82
C TYR A 30 -33.71 0.09 -48.62
N TYR A 31 -34.12 -0.20 -47.38
CA TYR A 31 -33.31 0.08 -46.19
C TYR A 31 -32.10 -0.86 -46.03
N ARG A 32 -32.22 -2.15 -46.39
CA ARG A 32 -31.06 -3.08 -46.38
C ARG A 32 -29.98 -2.72 -47.39
N GLN A 33 -30.33 -2.20 -48.56
CA GLN A 33 -29.32 -1.76 -49.55
C GLN A 33 -28.59 -0.47 -49.12
N ARG A 34 -29.18 0.32 -48.21
CA ARG A 34 -28.58 1.56 -47.69
C ARG A 34 -27.62 1.34 -46.51
N GLU A 35 -27.67 0.19 -45.84
CA GLU A 35 -26.72 -0.18 -44.77
C GLU A 35 -25.35 -0.68 -45.28
N ILE A 36 -25.20 -0.95 -46.58
CA ILE A 36 -23.96 -1.49 -47.16
C ILE A 36 -23.00 -0.38 -47.67
N GLN A 37 -23.42 0.89 -47.67
CA GLN A 37 -22.54 1.99 -48.09
C GLN A 37 -22.56 3.18 -47.12
N ARG A 38 -21.42 3.32 -46.42
CA ARG A 38 -20.85 4.50 -45.70
C ARG A 38 -20.86 4.47 -44.16
N PRO A 39 -19.81 5.07 -43.55
CA PRO A 39 -18.91 4.36 -42.64
C PRO A 39 -19.25 4.63 -41.17
N ARG A 40 -19.08 3.62 -40.32
CA ARG A 40 -19.14 3.80 -38.88
C ARG A 40 -17.86 4.46 -38.38
N THR A 41 -17.99 5.70 -37.92
CA THR A 41 -17.08 6.32 -36.96
C THR A 41 -17.15 5.59 -35.61
N PRO A 42 -16.01 5.27 -34.99
CA PRO A 42 -15.97 4.56 -33.71
C PRO A 42 -16.16 5.54 -32.52
N VAL A 43 -17.02 5.14 -31.57
CA VAL A 43 -17.08 5.73 -30.23
C VAL A 43 -15.94 5.16 -29.39
N GLY A 44 -15.31 6.03 -28.62
CA GLY A 44 -14.00 5.87 -28.00
C GLY A 44 -13.88 4.66 -27.07
N ILE A 45 -13.03 3.73 -27.49
CA ILE A 45 -12.16 2.94 -26.62
C ILE A 45 -10.76 3.43 -26.97
N LEU A 46 -9.98 3.86 -25.98
CA LEU A 46 -8.57 4.23 -26.12
C LEU A 46 -7.79 3.02 -26.65
N LYS A 47 -7.72 2.89 -27.98
CA LYS A 47 -6.86 1.96 -28.68
C LYS A 47 -5.48 2.59 -28.79
N ASN A 48 -4.61 2.14 -27.90
CA ASN A 48 -3.17 2.31 -27.96
C ASN A 48 -2.56 1.45 -29.10
N ASP A 49 -3.11 1.55 -30.32
CA ASP A 49 -2.77 0.68 -31.46
C ASP A 49 -1.49 1.11 -32.23
N GLY A 50 -0.78 2.14 -31.74
CA GLY A 50 0.58 2.46 -32.21
C GLY A 50 1.62 1.55 -31.54
N ASN A 51 1.53 1.39 -30.22
CA ASN A 51 2.49 0.58 -29.45
C ASN A 51 2.27 -0.92 -29.61
N THR A 52 1.06 -1.40 -29.92
CA THR A 52 0.81 -2.84 -30.05
C THR A 52 1.42 -3.42 -31.31
N LYS A 53 1.43 -2.67 -32.43
CA LYS A 53 2.11 -3.07 -33.67
C LYS A 53 3.63 -3.01 -33.52
N GLU A 54 4.17 -1.94 -32.94
CA GLU A 54 5.61 -1.86 -32.66
C GLU A 54 6.08 -2.91 -31.66
N LEU A 55 5.27 -3.24 -30.64
CA LEU A 55 5.55 -4.35 -29.73
C LEU A 55 5.41 -5.71 -30.41
N HIS A 56 4.45 -5.88 -31.33
CA HIS A 56 4.34 -7.12 -32.12
C HIS A 56 5.54 -7.28 -33.06
N ASP A 57 5.97 -6.19 -33.69
CA ASP A 57 7.12 -6.16 -34.59
C ASP A 57 8.43 -6.33 -33.82
N GLN A 58 8.56 -5.75 -32.61
CA GLN A 58 9.67 -6.01 -31.69
C GLN A 58 9.68 -7.44 -31.16
N VAL A 59 8.52 -8.01 -30.82
CA VAL A 59 8.42 -9.41 -30.39
C VAL A 59 8.74 -10.37 -31.53
N ASN A 60 8.37 -10.03 -32.77
CA ASN A 60 8.74 -10.79 -33.96
C ASN A 60 10.24 -10.66 -34.27
N LEU A 61 10.83 -9.47 -34.13
CA LEU A 61 12.28 -9.27 -34.21
C LEU A 61 13.03 -10.05 -33.14
N PHE A 62 12.55 -10.05 -31.89
CA PHE A 62 13.17 -10.83 -30.81
C PHE A 62 12.98 -12.33 -31.00
N ARG A 63 11.87 -12.80 -31.58
CA ARG A 63 11.72 -14.20 -32.01
C ARG A 63 12.69 -14.57 -33.12
N GLU A 64 12.85 -13.72 -34.13
CA GLU A 64 13.82 -13.95 -35.20
C GLU A 64 15.27 -13.93 -34.69
N GLU A 65 15.60 -13.07 -33.73
CA GLU A 65 16.92 -13.07 -33.07
C GLU A 65 17.14 -14.29 -32.19
N LEU A 66 16.10 -14.76 -31.48
CA LEU A 66 16.16 -16.01 -30.73
C LEU A 66 16.34 -17.20 -31.68
N ASP A 67 15.61 -17.27 -32.78
CA ASP A 67 15.77 -18.32 -33.79
C ASP A 67 17.16 -18.26 -34.47
N LYS A 68 17.76 -17.07 -34.60
CA LYS A 68 19.15 -16.92 -35.09
C LYS A 68 20.16 -17.38 -34.05
N LYS A 69 19.93 -17.08 -32.76
CA LYS A 69 20.76 -17.54 -31.65
C LYS A 69 20.64 -19.04 -31.44
N ASP A 70 19.45 -19.61 -31.55
CA ASP A 70 19.21 -21.06 -31.47
C ASP A 70 19.82 -21.80 -32.66
N ARG A 71 19.78 -21.20 -33.87
CA ARG A 71 20.54 -21.70 -35.03
C ARG A 71 22.05 -21.60 -34.83
N LEU A 72 22.56 -20.54 -34.19
CA LEU A 72 23.97 -20.39 -33.86
C LEU A 72 24.41 -21.39 -32.78
N ILE A 73 23.56 -21.65 -31.78
CA ILE A 73 23.78 -22.66 -30.76
C ILE A 73 23.75 -24.06 -31.38
N GLN A 74 22.81 -24.36 -32.28
CA GLN A 74 22.84 -25.61 -33.05
C GLN A 74 24.10 -25.74 -33.90
N HIS A 75 24.59 -24.65 -34.48
CA HIS A 75 25.83 -24.64 -35.28
C HIS A 75 27.10 -24.80 -34.42
N LEU A 76 27.07 -24.33 -33.17
CA LEU A 76 28.15 -24.49 -32.19
C LEU A 76 28.11 -25.86 -31.51
N VAL A 77 26.93 -26.44 -31.34
CA VAL A 77 26.73 -27.81 -30.81
C VAL A 77 27.00 -28.87 -31.90
N SER A 78 26.85 -28.54 -33.18
CA SER A 78 27.25 -29.42 -34.30
C SER A 78 28.75 -29.42 -34.61
N LEU A 79 29.54 -28.55 -33.96
CA LEU A 79 31.00 -28.54 -34.04
C LEU A 79 31.60 -29.34 -32.88
N ASP A 80 31.16 -30.59 -32.71
CA ASP A 80 31.90 -31.57 -31.92
C ASP A 80 33.00 -32.18 -32.79
N GLY A 81 34.09 -31.41 -32.91
CA GLY A 81 35.30 -31.75 -33.64
C GLY A 81 36.51 -31.34 -32.82
N ALA A 82 36.68 -31.93 -31.64
CA ALA A 82 37.86 -31.75 -30.81
C ALA A 82 39.14 -32.04 -31.61
N PRO A 83 40.11 -31.09 -31.72
CA PRO A 83 41.43 -31.41 -32.22
C PRO A 83 42.16 -32.25 -31.15
N LYS A 84 42.39 -33.52 -31.49
CA LYS A 84 43.28 -34.42 -30.76
C LYS A 84 44.68 -33.80 -30.69
N VAL A 85 45.12 -33.44 -29.49
CA VAL A 85 46.52 -33.09 -29.22
C VAL A 85 47.36 -34.38 -29.22
N PRO A 86 48.48 -34.45 -29.98
CA PRO A 86 49.31 -35.65 -30.06
C PRO A 86 50.08 -35.90 -28.76
N ARG A 87 50.05 -37.15 -28.28
CA ARG A 87 51.07 -37.68 -27.36
C ARG A 87 52.38 -37.87 -28.13
N ALA A 88 53.47 -37.33 -27.59
CA ALA A 88 54.85 -37.59 -27.98
C ALA A 88 55.71 -37.75 -26.70
N PRO A 89 56.91 -38.34 -26.75
CA PRO A 89 57.14 -39.67 -26.17
C PRO A 89 58.04 -39.66 -24.93
N ASP A 90 57.95 -40.74 -24.15
CA ASP A 90 58.90 -41.11 -23.10
C ASP A 90 60.29 -41.38 -23.70
N SER A 91 61.22 -40.44 -23.56
CA SER A 91 62.64 -40.78 -23.44
C SER A 91 63.39 -39.68 -22.70
N TYR A 92 64.12 -40.10 -21.66
CA TYR A 92 65.43 -39.63 -21.18
C TYR A 92 65.50 -39.78 -19.66
N ARG A 93 65.83 -41.02 -19.29
CA ARG A 93 66.35 -41.40 -17.98
C ARG A 93 67.87 -41.32 -18.07
N VAL A 94 68.50 -40.27 -17.56
CA VAL A 94 69.92 -40.29 -17.16
C VAL A 94 70.12 -39.49 -15.88
N LYS A 95 70.85 -40.16 -14.97
CA LYS A 95 71.32 -39.78 -13.63
C LYS A 95 72.17 -38.51 -13.64
N PHE A 96 72.14 -37.70 -12.56
CA PHE A 96 73.31 -37.39 -11.70
C PHE A 96 72.95 -36.36 -10.59
N GLU A 97 73.11 -36.81 -9.34
CA GLU A 97 73.63 -36.11 -8.15
C GLU A 97 72.99 -34.86 -7.51
N PRO A 98 73.24 -34.65 -6.18
CA PRO A 98 72.31 -34.00 -5.26
C PRO A 98 72.75 -32.59 -4.88
N SER A 99 71.90 -31.59 -5.11
CA SER A 99 71.93 -30.30 -4.38
C SER A 99 70.89 -29.36 -4.95
N LEU A 100 69.62 -29.41 -4.52
CA LEU A 100 68.66 -28.34 -4.82
C LEU A 100 67.38 -28.46 -3.98
N ASP A 101 67.53 -28.35 -2.66
CA ASP A 101 66.40 -28.27 -1.71
C ASP A 101 65.76 -26.86 -1.62
N SER A 102 66.15 -25.91 -2.48
CA SER A 102 65.68 -24.51 -2.36
C SER A 102 64.76 -24.02 -3.47
N LEU A 103 64.42 -24.83 -4.48
CA LEU A 103 63.56 -24.43 -5.61
C LEU A 103 62.16 -25.07 -5.60
N TYR A 104 61.94 -26.16 -4.86
CA TYR A 104 60.65 -26.87 -4.80
C TYR A 104 59.62 -26.27 -3.83
N LEU A 105 60.01 -25.33 -2.96
CA LEU A 105 59.07 -24.71 -2.01
C LEU A 105 58.20 -23.62 -2.67
N GLY A 106 58.76 -22.89 -3.65
CA GLY A 106 58.06 -21.84 -4.39
C GLY A 106 57.02 -22.38 -5.37
N GLU A 107 57.37 -23.41 -6.14
CA GLU A 107 56.43 -24.05 -7.08
C GLU A 107 55.28 -24.75 -6.36
N ARG A 108 55.54 -25.34 -5.19
CA ARG A 108 54.51 -25.98 -4.36
C ARG A 108 53.55 -24.96 -3.74
N SER A 109 54.08 -23.83 -3.27
CA SER A 109 53.26 -22.70 -2.79
C SER A 109 52.42 -22.07 -3.91
N ALA A 110 52.95 -21.96 -5.12
CA ALA A 110 52.19 -21.46 -6.28
C ALA A 110 51.11 -22.44 -6.73
N LEU A 111 51.39 -23.76 -6.68
CA LEU A 111 50.41 -24.82 -6.92
C LEU A 111 49.29 -24.84 -5.87
N ASP A 112 49.64 -24.62 -4.60
CA ASP A 112 48.66 -24.56 -3.51
C ASP A 112 47.83 -23.25 -3.56
N SER A 113 48.42 -22.13 -3.98
CA SER A 113 47.69 -20.87 -4.25
C SER A 113 46.70 -21.02 -5.41
N THR A 114 47.12 -21.62 -6.52
CA THR A 114 46.24 -21.85 -7.68
C THR A 114 45.17 -22.91 -7.38
N ARG A 115 45.45 -23.91 -6.54
CA ARG A 115 44.44 -24.85 -6.03
C ARG A 115 43.40 -24.19 -5.13
N THR A 116 43.83 -23.29 -4.23
CA THR A 116 42.91 -22.58 -3.34
C THR A 116 42.07 -21.57 -4.11
N GLU A 117 42.64 -20.89 -5.11
CA GLU A 117 41.88 -20.05 -6.05
C GLU A 117 40.89 -20.86 -6.89
N LEU A 118 41.31 -22.01 -7.42
CA LEU A 118 40.43 -22.92 -8.15
C LEU A 118 39.27 -23.41 -7.26
N ALA A 119 39.55 -23.83 -6.04
CA ALA A 119 38.53 -24.23 -5.06
C ALA A 119 37.59 -23.05 -4.73
N GLY A 120 38.12 -21.83 -4.61
CA GLY A 120 37.32 -20.62 -4.41
C GLY A 120 36.40 -20.30 -5.59
N ILE A 121 36.87 -20.48 -6.83
CA ILE A 121 36.06 -20.35 -8.05
C ILE A 121 35.01 -21.46 -8.11
N GLN A 122 35.36 -22.69 -7.72
CA GLN A 122 34.46 -23.84 -7.71
C GLN A 122 33.31 -23.65 -6.72
N VAL A 123 33.58 -23.13 -5.52
CA VAL A 123 32.54 -22.77 -4.54
C VAL A 123 31.65 -21.64 -5.06
N LYS A 124 32.21 -20.63 -5.74
CA LYS A 124 31.42 -19.55 -6.37
C LYS A 124 30.53 -20.09 -7.49
N PHE A 125 31.04 -21.02 -8.30
CA PHE A 125 30.29 -21.68 -9.35
C PHE A 125 29.15 -22.54 -8.78
N GLU A 126 29.42 -23.35 -7.75
CA GLU A 126 28.39 -24.14 -7.06
C GLU A 126 27.32 -23.23 -6.44
N ARG A 127 27.71 -22.12 -5.83
CA ARG A 127 26.78 -21.14 -5.27
C ARG A 127 25.92 -20.47 -6.33
N ALA A 128 26.50 -20.07 -7.46
CA ALA A 128 25.75 -19.55 -8.60
C ALA A 128 24.80 -20.60 -9.20
N GLN A 129 25.21 -21.88 -9.22
CA GLN A 129 24.40 -22.98 -9.70
C GLN A 129 23.21 -23.27 -8.77
N VAL A 130 23.39 -23.15 -7.45
CA VAL A 130 22.29 -23.22 -6.47
C VAL A 130 21.32 -22.06 -6.66
N GLN A 131 21.82 -20.83 -6.81
CA GLN A 131 20.97 -19.66 -7.06
C GLN A 131 20.18 -19.77 -8.36
N LEU A 132 20.78 -20.33 -9.43
CA LEU A 132 20.06 -20.61 -10.67
C LEU A 132 18.94 -21.63 -10.48
N ARG A 133 19.15 -22.69 -9.69
CA ARG A 133 18.09 -23.67 -9.37
C ARG A 133 16.98 -23.04 -8.52
N GLU A 134 17.32 -22.20 -7.56
CA GLU A 134 16.35 -21.47 -6.73
C GLU A 134 15.47 -20.54 -7.60
N LEU A 135 16.09 -19.76 -8.48
CA LEU A 135 15.37 -18.88 -9.42
C LEU A 135 14.52 -19.67 -10.42
N GLN A 136 14.98 -20.83 -10.88
CA GLN A 136 14.19 -21.74 -11.72
C GLN A 136 12.96 -22.28 -10.97
N ASN A 137 13.12 -22.67 -9.70
CA ASN A 137 12.01 -23.14 -8.88
C ASN A 137 11.00 -22.01 -8.60
N GLU A 138 11.48 -20.79 -8.35
CA GLU A 138 10.61 -19.62 -8.19
C GLU A 138 9.85 -19.26 -9.48
N MET A 139 10.51 -19.37 -10.64
CA MET A 139 9.86 -19.23 -11.94
C MET A 139 8.76 -20.27 -12.13
N GLN A 140 9.04 -21.55 -11.88
CA GLN A 140 8.05 -22.61 -11.98
C GLN A 140 6.86 -22.40 -11.02
N ALA A 141 7.12 -21.94 -9.79
CA ALA A 141 6.05 -21.60 -8.85
C ALA A 141 5.19 -20.43 -9.35
N LYS A 142 5.80 -19.42 -9.98
CA LYS A 142 5.08 -18.32 -10.61
C LYS A 142 4.27 -18.79 -11.83
N ASP A 143 4.82 -19.68 -12.66
CA ASP A 143 4.12 -20.25 -13.82
C ASP A 143 2.90 -21.07 -13.38
N ILE A 144 3.02 -21.88 -12.31
CA ILE A 144 1.89 -22.58 -11.69
C ILE A 144 0.83 -21.57 -11.23
N LYS A 145 1.26 -20.47 -10.60
CA LYS A 145 0.31 -19.46 -10.12
C LYS A 145 -0.40 -18.71 -11.24
N VAL A 146 0.31 -18.42 -12.33
CA VAL A 146 -0.27 -17.83 -13.55
C VAL A 146 -1.31 -18.78 -14.13
N ASN A 147 -1.00 -20.08 -14.23
CA ASN A 147 -1.94 -21.08 -14.72
C ASN A 147 -3.20 -21.21 -13.83
N GLU A 148 -3.05 -21.18 -12.51
CA GLU A 148 -4.20 -21.14 -11.59
C GLU A 148 -5.08 -19.90 -11.80
N LEU A 149 -4.46 -18.73 -11.96
CA LEU A 149 -5.18 -17.48 -12.22
C LEU A 149 -5.88 -17.51 -13.58
N GLN A 150 -5.25 -18.12 -14.60
CA GLN A 150 -5.82 -18.33 -15.92
C GLN A 150 -7.09 -19.20 -15.84
N LEU A 151 -7.02 -20.33 -15.12
CA LEU A 151 -8.15 -21.23 -14.91
C LEU A 151 -9.30 -20.55 -14.16
N LEU A 152 -8.99 -19.74 -13.14
CA LEU A 152 -10.01 -18.96 -12.43
C LEU A 152 -10.66 -17.89 -13.31
N LEU A 153 -9.86 -17.24 -14.18
CA LEU A 153 -10.37 -16.26 -15.14
C LEU A 153 -11.31 -16.94 -16.16
N ASP A 154 -10.94 -18.09 -16.68
CA ASP A 154 -11.76 -18.84 -17.63
C ASP A 154 -13.05 -19.37 -16.98
N ALA A 155 -12.98 -19.86 -15.74
CA ALA A 155 -14.17 -20.24 -14.98
C ALA A 155 -15.11 -19.04 -14.72
N SER A 156 -14.56 -17.84 -14.47
CA SER A 156 -15.35 -16.61 -14.33
C SER A 156 -16.00 -16.21 -15.65
N ARG A 157 -15.31 -16.37 -16.78
CA ARG A 157 -15.87 -16.10 -18.13
C ARG A 157 -16.99 -17.06 -18.49
N ASP A 158 -16.84 -18.33 -18.15
CA ASP A 158 -17.89 -19.34 -18.34
C ASP A 158 -19.12 -19.07 -17.46
N GLN A 159 -18.90 -18.54 -16.25
CA GLN A 159 -20.01 -18.11 -15.40
C GLN A 159 -20.70 -16.87 -15.96
N GLU A 160 -19.95 -15.90 -16.49
CA GLU A 160 -20.47 -14.70 -17.13
C GLU A 160 -21.29 -15.03 -18.39
N SER A 161 -20.83 -15.97 -19.22
CA SER A 161 -21.56 -16.42 -20.41
C SER A 161 -22.90 -17.09 -20.03
N ARG A 162 -22.90 -17.96 -19.03
CA ARG A 162 -24.13 -18.59 -18.49
C ARG A 162 -25.11 -17.57 -17.93
N LEU A 163 -24.62 -16.58 -17.18
CA LEU A 163 -25.48 -15.50 -16.67
C LEU A 163 -26.04 -14.66 -17.83
N THR A 164 -25.25 -14.41 -18.87
CA THR A 164 -25.69 -13.68 -20.07
C THR A 164 -26.78 -14.43 -20.82
N GLU A 165 -26.63 -15.75 -21.00
CA GLU A 165 -27.66 -16.62 -21.59
C GLU A 165 -28.93 -16.67 -20.74
N MET A 166 -28.80 -16.75 -19.42
CA MET A 166 -29.94 -16.70 -18.51
C MET A 166 -30.70 -15.37 -18.62
N VAL A 167 -29.97 -14.24 -18.66
CA VAL A 167 -30.57 -12.91 -18.87
C VAL A 167 -31.27 -12.83 -20.22
N ALA A 168 -30.69 -13.38 -21.29
CA ALA A 168 -31.35 -13.44 -22.60
C ALA A 168 -32.66 -14.24 -22.54
N SER A 169 -32.65 -15.42 -21.89
CA SER A 169 -33.85 -16.26 -21.73
C SER A 169 -34.94 -15.58 -20.89
N LEU A 170 -34.56 -14.81 -19.87
CA LEU A 170 -35.50 -14.06 -19.03
C LEU A 170 -36.11 -12.90 -19.81
N ARG A 171 -35.33 -12.21 -20.65
CA ARG A 171 -35.83 -11.15 -21.53
C ARG A 171 -36.81 -11.69 -22.58
N GLU A 172 -36.54 -12.86 -23.14
CA GLU A 172 -37.44 -13.52 -24.07
C GLU A 172 -38.77 -13.89 -23.40
N LYS A 173 -38.72 -14.52 -22.22
CA LYS A 173 -39.93 -14.80 -21.42
C LYS A 173 -40.70 -13.54 -21.05
N LEU A 174 -40.01 -12.45 -20.74
CA LEU A 174 -40.65 -11.17 -20.43
C LEU A 174 -41.36 -10.60 -21.66
N GLY A 175 -40.74 -10.67 -22.83
CA GLY A 175 -41.37 -10.30 -24.10
C GLY A 175 -42.58 -11.18 -24.46
N GLU A 176 -42.54 -12.48 -24.17
CA GLU A 176 -43.71 -13.36 -24.31
C GLU A 176 -44.85 -12.97 -23.37
N PHE A 177 -44.53 -12.60 -22.12
CA PHE A 177 -45.54 -12.15 -21.17
C PHE A 177 -46.13 -10.79 -21.56
N GLU A 178 -45.32 -9.86 -22.06
CA GLU A 178 -45.78 -8.57 -22.59
C GLU A 178 -46.70 -8.76 -23.82
N SER A 179 -46.35 -9.67 -24.73
CA SER A 179 -47.19 -10.04 -25.88
C SER A 179 -48.52 -10.66 -25.45
N LYS A 180 -48.48 -11.57 -24.47
CA LYS A 180 -49.70 -12.16 -23.88
C LYS A 180 -50.56 -11.10 -23.20
N ALA A 181 -49.97 -10.19 -22.43
CA ALA A 181 -50.68 -9.08 -21.80
C ALA A 181 -51.38 -8.19 -22.83
N GLY A 182 -50.68 -7.80 -23.90
CA GLY A 182 -51.27 -7.06 -25.02
C GLY A 182 -52.41 -7.82 -25.69
N SER A 183 -52.31 -9.14 -25.85
CA SER A 183 -53.40 -9.96 -26.37
C SER A 183 -54.63 -9.94 -25.46
N PHE A 184 -54.44 -10.04 -24.14
CA PHE A 184 -55.54 -9.98 -23.17
C PHE A 184 -56.20 -8.60 -23.15
N GLU A 185 -55.43 -7.53 -23.29
CA GLU A 185 -55.96 -6.18 -23.41
C GLU A 185 -56.85 -6.03 -24.67
N THR A 186 -56.43 -6.59 -25.81
CA THR A 186 -57.28 -6.58 -27.01
C THR A 186 -58.56 -7.39 -26.85
N VAL A 187 -58.52 -8.51 -26.12
CA VAL A 187 -59.72 -9.32 -25.83
C VAL A 187 -60.62 -8.61 -24.82
N ALA A 188 -60.06 -7.97 -23.80
CA ALA A 188 -60.80 -7.18 -22.82
C ALA A 188 -61.53 -6.01 -23.50
N ASN A 189 -60.85 -5.25 -24.38
CA ASN A 189 -61.46 -4.16 -25.13
C ASN A 189 -62.61 -4.63 -26.04
N ARG A 190 -62.49 -5.83 -26.64
CA ARG A 190 -63.59 -6.45 -27.40
C ARG A 190 -64.75 -6.89 -26.50
N GLY A 191 -64.44 -7.43 -25.32
CA GLY A 191 -65.43 -7.80 -24.31
C GLY A 191 -66.20 -6.58 -23.82
N GLU A 192 -65.52 -5.48 -23.52
CA GLU A 192 -66.12 -4.23 -23.08
C GLU A 192 -67.03 -3.61 -24.15
N PHE A 193 -66.62 -3.66 -25.42
CA PHE A 193 -67.48 -3.26 -26.54
C PHE A 193 -68.75 -4.10 -26.61
N THR A 194 -68.64 -5.43 -26.49
CA THR A 194 -69.76 -6.36 -26.55
C THR A 194 -70.71 -6.21 -25.35
N ILE A 195 -70.16 -5.98 -24.16
CA ILE A 195 -70.95 -5.70 -22.95
C ILE A 195 -71.69 -4.36 -23.13
N SER A 196 -71.01 -3.34 -23.65
CA SER A 196 -71.63 -2.03 -23.91
C SER A 196 -72.77 -2.09 -24.94
N THR A 197 -72.68 -2.96 -25.95
CA THR A 197 -73.78 -3.20 -26.89
C THR A 197 -74.93 -3.94 -26.22
N LEU A 198 -74.66 -5.02 -25.49
CA LEU A 198 -75.70 -5.79 -24.80
C LEU A 198 -76.42 -4.96 -23.72
N GLN A 199 -75.70 -4.07 -23.02
CA GLN A 199 -76.30 -3.15 -22.06
C GLN A 199 -77.24 -2.13 -22.72
N ARG A 200 -76.95 -1.66 -23.95
CA ARG A 200 -77.90 -0.83 -24.70
C ARG A 200 -79.14 -1.62 -25.09
N ASP A 201 -78.98 -2.84 -25.58
CA ASP A 201 -80.12 -3.67 -26.00
C ASP A 201 -81.01 -4.03 -24.80
N ASN A 202 -80.41 -4.31 -23.64
CA ASN A 202 -81.16 -4.57 -22.40
C ASN A 202 -82.00 -3.35 -21.97
N ARG A 203 -81.45 -2.13 -22.12
CA ARG A 203 -82.21 -0.89 -21.84
C ARG A 203 -83.40 -0.75 -22.77
N LEU A 204 -83.21 -0.97 -24.07
CA LEU A 204 -84.28 -0.90 -25.06
C LEU A 204 -85.38 -1.96 -24.81
N LEU A 205 -85.01 -3.18 -24.40
CA LEU A 205 -85.97 -4.22 -24.04
C LEU A 205 -86.73 -3.88 -22.75
N ASN A 206 -86.06 -3.32 -21.75
CA ASN A 206 -86.72 -2.87 -20.52
C ASN A 206 -87.73 -1.74 -20.79
N ASP A 207 -87.37 -0.76 -21.63
CA ASP A 207 -88.31 0.29 -22.07
C ASP A 207 -89.54 -0.32 -22.76
N LYS A 208 -89.36 -1.41 -23.53
CA LYS A 208 -90.45 -2.12 -24.18
C LYS A 208 -91.35 -2.88 -23.21
N ILE A 209 -90.79 -3.46 -22.15
CA ILE A 209 -91.55 -4.12 -21.09
C ILE A 209 -92.46 -3.12 -20.40
N ILE A 210 -91.92 -1.95 -20.03
CA ILE A 210 -92.70 -0.88 -19.38
C ILE A 210 -93.88 -0.42 -20.26
N GLU A 211 -93.66 -0.28 -21.57
CA GLU A 211 -94.74 0.08 -22.51
C GLU A 211 -95.85 -0.99 -22.56
N LEU A 212 -95.48 -2.27 -22.53
CA LEU A 212 -96.44 -3.38 -22.55
C LEU A 212 -97.23 -3.51 -21.24
N GLU A 213 -96.57 -3.32 -20.10
CA GLU A 213 -97.21 -3.32 -18.78
C GLU A 213 -98.28 -2.23 -18.69
N GLN A 214 -97.98 -1.03 -19.16
CA GLN A 214 -98.95 0.08 -19.20
C GLN A 214 -100.19 -0.25 -20.07
N ARG A 215 -100.01 -0.96 -21.19
CA ARG A 215 -101.13 -1.40 -22.03
C ARG A 215 -101.98 -2.46 -21.34
N LEU A 216 -101.38 -3.38 -20.62
CA LEU A 216 -102.08 -4.46 -19.92
C LEU A 216 -102.95 -3.91 -18.77
N SER A 217 -102.42 -2.98 -17.97
CA SER A 217 -103.17 -2.34 -16.89
C SER A 217 -104.44 -1.67 -17.40
N LYS A 218 -104.37 -0.96 -18.53
CA LYS A 218 -105.52 -0.30 -19.15
C LYS A 218 -106.62 -1.29 -19.56
N GLN A 219 -106.25 -2.46 -20.08
CA GLN A 219 -107.23 -3.48 -20.50
C GLN A 219 -107.97 -4.13 -19.31
N LEU A 220 -107.32 -4.21 -18.14
CA LEU A 220 -107.93 -4.76 -16.94
C LEU A 220 -109.01 -3.83 -16.38
N GLU A 221 -108.75 -2.51 -16.35
CA GLU A 221 -109.73 -1.51 -15.91
C GLU A 221 -111.02 -1.54 -16.74
N ASP A 222 -110.90 -1.67 -18.06
CA ASP A 222 -112.06 -1.75 -18.96
C ASP A 222 -112.92 -3.00 -18.71
N ARG A 223 -112.30 -4.12 -18.29
CA ARG A 223 -113.00 -5.39 -18.01
C ARG A 223 -113.86 -5.29 -16.75
N GLU A 224 -113.31 -4.76 -15.67
CA GLU A 224 -114.00 -4.66 -14.37
C GLU A 224 -115.28 -3.80 -14.46
N ALA A 225 -115.26 -2.74 -15.28
CA ALA A 225 -116.42 -1.90 -15.52
C ALA A 225 -117.61 -2.64 -16.20
N SER A 226 -117.33 -3.71 -16.97
CA SER A 226 -118.36 -4.50 -17.66
C SER A 226 -119.06 -5.51 -16.75
N GLU A 227 -118.32 -6.10 -15.80
CA GLU A 227 -118.78 -7.17 -14.91
C GLU A 227 -119.83 -6.65 -13.89
N SER A 228 -119.66 -5.40 -13.44
CA SER A 228 -120.57 -4.77 -12.47
C SER A 228 -122.00 -4.56 -12.98
N LYS A 229 -122.22 -4.47 -14.30
CA LYS A 229 -123.56 -4.23 -14.88
C LYS A 229 -124.45 -5.49 -14.89
N LEU A 230 -123.83 -6.67 -14.96
CA LEU A 230 -124.53 -7.95 -15.12
C LEU A 230 -125.22 -8.42 -13.83
N LEU A 231 -124.67 -8.06 -12.67
CA LEU A 231 -125.17 -8.47 -11.36
C LEU A 231 -126.51 -7.80 -10.96
N PHE A 232 -126.87 -6.67 -11.57
CA PHE A 232 -128.08 -5.91 -11.24
C PHE A 232 -129.36 -6.60 -11.75
N GLU A 233 -129.33 -7.18 -12.95
CA GLU A 233 -130.52 -7.75 -13.62
C GLU A 233 -131.03 -9.06 -12.97
N GLY A 234 -130.15 -9.86 -12.36
CA GLY A 234 -130.51 -11.16 -11.76
C GLY A 234 -131.40 -11.09 -10.51
N LYS A 235 -131.59 -9.91 -9.90
CA LYS A 235 -132.44 -9.77 -8.70
C LYS A 235 -133.93 -9.69 -9.04
N ARG A 236 -134.32 -9.22 -10.22
CA ARG A 236 -135.72 -8.93 -10.58
C ARG A 236 -136.58 -10.17 -10.90
N LEU A 237 -135.97 -11.27 -11.32
CA LEU A 237 -136.70 -12.47 -11.80
C LEU A 237 -137.30 -13.33 -10.66
N ARG A 238 -136.77 -13.22 -9.43
CA ARG A 238 -137.15 -14.10 -8.32
C ARG A 238 -138.47 -13.76 -7.61
N GLU A 239 -138.96 -12.53 -7.71
CA GLU A 239 -140.19 -12.09 -7.03
C GLU A 239 -141.48 -12.66 -7.66
N ILE A 240 -141.47 -13.00 -8.95
CA ILE A 240 -142.68 -13.36 -9.72
C ILE A 240 -143.17 -14.79 -9.41
N LEU A 241 -142.29 -15.72 -9.07
CA LEU A 241 -142.62 -17.15 -8.91
C LEU A 241 -143.34 -17.49 -7.59
N SER A 242 -143.28 -16.61 -6.58
CA SER A 242 -143.87 -16.86 -5.26
C SER A 242 -145.39 -16.73 -5.21
N GLN A 243 -146.02 -16.07 -6.20
CA GLN A 243 -147.44 -15.71 -6.14
C GLN A 243 -148.39 -16.79 -6.71
N ILE A 244 -147.86 -17.80 -7.41
CA ILE A 244 -148.67 -18.79 -8.16
C ILE A 244 -149.03 -20.04 -7.32
N SER A 245 -148.29 -20.34 -6.25
CA SER A 245 -148.42 -21.62 -5.53
C SER A 245 -149.49 -21.63 -4.42
N THR A 246 -150.01 -20.47 -4.04
CA THR A 246 -150.95 -20.28 -2.91
C THR A 246 -152.42 -20.50 -3.27
N LEU A 247 -152.78 -20.64 -4.56
CA LEU A 247 -154.18 -20.52 -5.01
C LEU A 247 -154.97 -21.83 -5.22
N LEU A 248 -154.40 -23.04 -5.14
CA LEU A 248 -155.12 -24.25 -5.62
C LEU A 248 -155.01 -25.48 -4.70
N ARG A 249 -155.82 -25.54 -3.64
CA ARG A 249 -156.07 -26.77 -2.86
C ARG A 249 -157.56 -26.99 -2.54
N THR A 250 -158.08 -28.02 -3.22
CA THR A 250 -159.15 -28.97 -2.85
C THR A 250 -160.61 -28.54 -3.00
N GLU A 251 -161.19 -28.90 -4.15
CA GLU A 251 -162.60 -29.23 -4.34
C GLU A 251 -162.72 -30.76 -4.20
N ASP A 252 -163.45 -31.24 -3.18
CA ASP A 252 -164.23 -32.49 -3.18
C ASP A 252 -164.58 -32.84 -1.73
N LEU A 253 -165.86 -32.70 -1.38
CA LEU A 253 -166.68 -33.61 -0.55
C LEU A 253 -168.00 -32.91 -0.21
N ILE A 254 -169.02 -33.31 -0.98
CA ILE A 254 -170.43 -32.92 -0.88
C ILE A 254 -171.09 -33.88 0.11
N ASP A 255 -171.27 -33.46 1.36
CA ASP A 255 -172.51 -33.64 2.12
C ASP A 255 -172.35 -33.07 3.54
N ASP A 256 -173.15 -32.04 3.82
CA ASP A 256 -173.27 -31.38 5.12
C ASP A 256 -174.12 -32.25 6.05
N SER A 257 -173.49 -33.24 6.69
CA SER A 257 -173.99 -33.81 7.93
C SER A 257 -173.19 -33.24 9.11
N PRO A 258 -173.82 -32.84 10.21
CA PRO A 258 -173.10 -32.28 11.36
C PRO A 258 -172.10 -33.27 12.00
N GLU A 259 -172.23 -34.57 11.73
CA GLU A 259 -171.30 -35.61 12.19
C GLU A 259 -170.01 -35.71 11.32
N THR A 260 -170.06 -35.35 10.03
CA THR A 260 -168.87 -35.29 9.16
C THR A 260 -167.98 -34.09 9.51
N ALA A 261 -168.56 -32.95 9.87
CA ALA A 261 -167.79 -31.77 10.29
C ALA A 261 -167.00 -32.01 11.59
N GLU A 262 -167.56 -32.72 12.57
CA GLU A 262 -166.92 -32.95 13.86
C GLU A 262 -165.77 -33.97 13.77
N ILE A 263 -165.91 -35.01 12.94
CA ILE A 263 -164.83 -35.98 12.64
C ILE A 263 -163.72 -35.31 11.83
N VAL A 264 -164.06 -34.48 10.83
CA VAL A 264 -163.08 -33.70 10.07
C VAL A 264 -162.33 -32.75 10.99
N ILE A 265 -163.00 -32.01 11.88
CA ILE A 265 -162.35 -31.08 12.82
C ILE A 265 -161.43 -31.82 13.80
N LYS A 266 -161.84 -32.97 14.34
CA LYS A 266 -160.99 -33.76 15.25
C LYS A 266 -159.75 -34.29 14.52
N ASN A 267 -159.92 -34.86 13.33
CA ASN A 267 -158.81 -35.32 12.51
C ASN A 267 -157.92 -34.15 12.03
N LEU A 268 -158.51 -32.98 11.74
CA LEU A 268 -157.76 -31.75 11.43
C LEU A 268 -156.90 -31.33 12.62
N ASN A 269 -157.46 -31.36 13.83
CA ASN A 269 -156.76 -30.94 15.05
C ASN A 269 -155.62 -31.91 15.42
N GLU A 270 -155.84 -33.22 15.29
CA GLU A 270 -154.80 -34.24 15.49
C GLU A 270 -153.69 -34.09 14.44
N LEU A 271 -154.04 -33.93 13.15
CA LEU A 271 -153.06 -33.67 12.08
C LEU A 271 -152.34 -32.33 12.26
N ILE A 272 -153.01 -31.28 12.75
CA ILE A 272 -152.39 -29.98 13.02
C ILE A 272 -151.38 -30.10 14.16
N GLN A 273 -151.71 -30.81 15.24
CA GLN A 273 -150.78 -31.04 16.36
C GLN A 273 -149.60 -31.92 15.95
N GLU A 274 -149.84 -33.00 15.21
CA GLU A 274 -148.78 -33.87 14.69
C GLU A 274 -147.87 -33.11 13.72
N ASN A 275 -148.44 -32.31 12.81
CA ASN A 275 -147.70 -31.50 11.85
C ASN A 275 -146.91 -30.38 12.55
N ALA A 276 -147.45 -29.77 13.62
CA ALA A 276 -146.71 -28.82 14.45
C ALA A 276 -145.53 -29.50 15.16
N MET A 277 -145.72 -30.71 15.71
CA MET A 277 -144.65 -31.47 16.36
C MET A 277 -143.57 -31.91 15.35
N LEU A 278 -143.97 -32.43 14.19
CA LEU A 278 -143.05 -32.84 13.12
C LEU A 278 -142.29 -31.64 12.54
N LYS A 279 -142.94 -30.49 12.37
CA LYS A 279 -142.26 -29.24 12.01
C LYS A 279 -141.25 -28.83 13.08
N GLY A 280 -141.60 -28.93 14.37
CA GLY A 280 -140.68 -28.66 15.48
C GLY A 280 -139.45 -29.59 15.45
N LYS A 281 -139.66 -30.90 15.26
CA LYS A 281 -138.56 -31.88 15.10
C LYS A 281 -137.72 -31.63 13.85
N MET A 282 -138.33 -31.23 12.75
CA MET A 282 -137.63 -30.90 11.51
C MET A 282 -136.77 -29.65 11.66
N VAL A 283 -137.27 -28.62 12.35
CA VAL A 283 -136.50 -27.41 12.67
C VAL A 283 -135.32 -27.77 13.57
N SER A 284 -135.53 -28.53 14.64
CA SER A 284 -134.42 -28.92 15.53
C SER A 284 -133.39 -29.82 14.83
N MET A 285 -133.82 -30.77 14.00
CA MET A 285 -132.91 -31.58 13.18
C MET A 285 -132.13 -30.74 12.17
N ASN A 286 -132.78 -29.77 11.53
CA ASN A 286 -132.13 -28.88 10.57
C ASN A 286 -131.12 -27.93 11.26
N GLU A 287 -131.44 -27.45 12.45
CA GLU A 287 -130.50 -26.68 13.29
C GLU A 287 -129.30 -27.54 13.70
N HIS A 288 -129.52 -28.79 14.13
CA HIS A 288 -128.43 -29.73 14.43
C HIS A 288 -127.56 -30.02 13.20
N LEU A 289 -128.17 -30.30 12.04
CA LEU A 289 -127.45 -30.53 10.79
C LEU A 289 -126.65 -29.28 10.35
N ASN A 290 -127.23 -28.09 10.49
CA ASN A 290 -126.53 -26.85 10.17
C ASN A 290 -125.37 -26.60 11.13
N LYS A 291 -125.55 -26.88 12.42
CA LYS A 291 -124.48 -26.77 13.41
C LYS A 291 -123.33 -27.74 13.11
N THR A 292 -123.61 -29.01 12.83
CA THR A 292 -122.56 -29.99 12.46
C THR A 292 -121.91 -29.66 11.11
N ASN A 293 -122.66 -29.13 10.14
CA ASN A 293 -122.10 -28.65 8.88
C ASN A 293 -121.18 -27.44 9.06
N LEU A 294 -121.53 -26.50 9.95
CA LEU A 294 -120.67 -25.37 10.29
C LEU A 294 -119.42 -25.84 11.05
N GLU A 295 -119.56 -26.76 12.00
CA GLU A 295 -118.44 -27.36 12.74
C GLU A 295 -117.49 -28.13 11.81
N THR A 296 -118.00 -28.91 10.87
CA THR A 296 -117.19 -29.64 9.88
C THR A 296 -116.51 -28.72 8.85
N LYS A 297 -117.16 -27.61 8.47
CA LYS A 297 -116.51 -26.56 7.65
C LYS A 297 -115.38 -25.87 8.42
N ALA A 298 -115.63 -25.48 9.67
CA ALA A 298 -114.63 -24.86 10.54
C ALA A 298 -113.45 -25.81 10.81
N SER A 299 -113.70 -27.11 11.02
CA SER A 299 -112.64 -28.10 11.20
C SER A 299 -111.84 -28.32 9.92
N ARG A 300 -112.49 -28.40 8.75
CA ARG A 300 -111.82 -28.48 7.45
C ARG A 300 -110.93 -27.26 7.20
N GLU A 301 -111.41 -26.07 7.48
CA GLU A 301 -110.62 -24.84 7.35
C GLU A 301 -109.41 -24.84 8.30
N THR A 302 -109.60 -25.28 9.54
CA THR A 302 -108.51 -25.40 10.53
C THR A 302 -107.46 -26.40 10.06
N ILE A 303 -107.88 -27.57 9.55
CA ILE A 303 -106.98 -28.56 8.96
C ILE A 303 -106.24 -27.97 7.75
N MET A 304 -106.92 -27.25 6.85
CA MET A 304 -106.25 -26.61 5.71
C MET A 304 -105.24 -25.55 6.11
N ARG A 305 -105.50 -24.75 7.16
CA ARG A 305 -104.52 -23.82 7.73
C ARG A 305 -103.33 -24.56 8.31
N LEU A 306 -103.55 -25.58 9.15
CA LEU A 306 -102.49 -26.38 9.75
C LEU A 306 -101.64 -27.10 8.68
N VAL A 307 -102.26 -27.67 7.64
CA VAL A 307 -101.52 -28.30 6.53
C VAL A 307 -100.69 -27.25 5.76
N SER A 308 -101.21 -26.04 5.58
CA SER A 308 -100.48 -24.95 4.94
C SER A 308 -99.33 -24.44 5.81
N GLU A 309 -99.53 -24.34 7.13
CA GLU A 309 -98.51 -23.98 8.12
C GLU A 309 -97.41 -25.05 8.17
N VAL A 310 -97.76 -26.33 8.29
CA VAL A 310 -96.82 -27.46 8.20
C VAL A 310 -96.07 -27.44 6.87
N GLY A 311 -96.75 -27.16 5.76
CA GLY A 311 -96.12 -27.04 4.45
C GLY A 311 -95.20 -25.82 4.30
N ARG A 312 -95.42 -24.73 5.04
CA ARG A 312 -94.47 -23.60 5.13
C ARG A 312 -93.30 -23.96 6.03
N GLU A 313 -93.56 -24.55 7.19
CA GLU A 313 -92.52 -24.94 8.15
C GLU A 313 -91.59 -25.99 7.56
N GLN A 314 -92.12 -26.98 6.83
CA GLN A 314 -91.31 -27.96 6.11
C GLN A 314 -90.40 -27.31 5.07
N ARG A 315 -90.90 -26.32 4.31
CA ARG A 315 -90.08 -25.56 3.35
C ARG A 315 -88.98 -24.78 4.06
N VAL A 316 -89.31 -24.09 5.14
CA VAL A 316 -88.35 -23.35 5.96
C VAL A 316 -87.30 -24.30 6.56
N ALA A 317 -87.70 -25.45 7.10
CA ALA A 317 -86.80 -26.47 7.60
C ALA A 317 -85.86 -27.01 6.52
N THR A 318 -86.36 -27.31 5.31
CA THR A 318 -85.50 -27.71 4.18
C THR A 318 -84.51 -26.62 3.79
N GLN A 319 -84.93 -25.36 3.84
CA GLN A 319 -84.09 -24.21 3.52
C GLN A 319 -82.97 -24.05 4.56
N TYR A 320 -83.28 -24.20 5.85
CA TYR A 320 -82.26 -24.23 6.92
C TYR A 320 -81.30 -25.40 6.78
N THR A 321 -81.76 -26.59 6.35
CA THR A 321 -80.85 -27.72 6.12
C THR A 321 -79.90 -27.46 4.95
N THR A 322 -80.38 -26.88 3.84
CA THR A 322 -79.51 -26.53 2.71
C THR A 322 -78.52 -25.42 3.08
N ASP A 323 -78.97 -24.41 3.83
CA ASP A 323 -78.09 -23.33 4.29
C ASP A 323 -77.01 -23.86 5.24
N MET A 324 -77.36 -24.80 6.11
CA MET A 324 -76.41 -25.48 6.99
C MET A 324 -75.37 -26.28 6.19
N GLU A 325 -75.77 -26.98 5.14
CA GLU A 325 -74.84 -27.71 4.25
C GLU A 325 -73.92 -26.76 3.47
N ASN A 326 -74.47 -25.65 2.95
CA ASN A 326 -73.70 -24.61 2.29
C ASN A 326 -72.65 -23.99 3.23
N LEU A 327 -73.05 -23.60 4.45
CA LEU A 327 -72.13 -23.08 5.45
C LEU A 327 -71.07 -24.09 5.86
N ARG A 328 -71.40 -25.39 5.93
CA ARG A 328 -70.42 -26.45 6.20
C ARG A 328 -69.39 -26.55 5.09
N LEU A 329 -69.82 -26.50 3.83
CA LEU A 329 -68.95 -26.51 2.65
C LEU A 329 -68.06 -25.27 2.61
N GLU A 330 -68.62 -24.07 2.81
CA GLU A 330 -67.87 -22.81 2.91
C GLU A 330 -66.80 -22.89 4.00
N ARG A 331 -67.15 -23.41 5.18
CA ARG A 331 -66.20 -23.61 6.27
C ARG A 331 -65.10 -24.62 5.92
N ASP A 332 -65.41 -25.71 5.22
CA ASP A 332 -64.40 -26.69 4.80
C ASP A 332 -63.47 -26.11 3.72
N THR A 333 -64.01 -25.37 2.75
CA THR A 333 -63.20 -24.66 1.74
C THR A 333 -62.29 -23.62 2.38
N ALA A 334 -62.81 -22.81 3.33
CA ALA A 334 -62.02 -21.83 4.06
C ALA A 334 -60.92 -22.48 4.92
N VAL A 335 -61.18 -23.63 5.54
CA VAL A 335 -60.15 -24.40 6.27
C VAL A 335 -59.08 -24.93 5.31
N GLY A 336 -59.46 -25.41 4.13
CA GLY A 336 -58.52 -25.81 3.07
C GLY A 336 -57.59 -24.67 2.68
N SER A 337 -58.16 -23.52 2.31
CA SER A 337 -57.37 -22.32 1.96
C SER A 337 -56.49 -21.83 3.12
N ARG A 338 -56.96 -21.91 4.38
CA ARG A 338 -56.13 -21.58 5.55
C ARG A 338 -54.93 -22.50 5.66
N MET A 339 -55.11 -23.82 5.48
CA MET A 339 -54.02 -24.79 5.53
C MET A 339 -53.01 -24.61 4.39
N GLU A 340 -53.45 -24.17 3.21
CA GLU A 340 -52.57 -23.83 2.09
C GLU A 340 -51.71 -22.60 2.42
N LEU A 341 -52.34 -21.53 2.93
CA LEU A 341 -51.63 -20.33 3.37
C LEU A 341 -50.66 -20.62 4.53
N GLU A 342 -51.04 -21.47 5.49
CA GLU A 342 -50.15 -21.89 6.58
C GLU A 342 -48.90 -22.62 6.05
N ARG A 343 -49.04 -23.48 5.03
CA ARG A 343 -47.90 -24.13 4.36
C ARG A 343 -47.04 -23.12 3.61
N GLU A 344 -47.65 -22.18 2.88
CA GLU A 344 -46.92 -21.13 2.18
C GLU A 344 -46.14 -20.24 3.15
N ILE A 345 -46.74 -19.84 4.27
CA ILE A 345 -46.07 -19.11 5.35
C ILE A 345 -44.88 -19.92 5.90
N GLY A 346 -45.03 -21.24 6.07
CA GLY A 346 -43.95 -22.13 6.46
C GLY A 346 -42.76 -22.08 5.48
N LEU A 347 -43.03 -22.27 4.18
CA LEU A 347 -42.02 -22.21 3.14
C LEU A 347 -41.35 -20.83 3.05
N LEU A 348 -42.11 -19.74 3.19
CA LEU A 348 -41.57 -18.38 3.20
C LEU A 348 -40.68 -18.14 4.42
N LYS A 349 -41.01 -18.69 5.59
CA LYS A 349 -40.15 -18.62 6.77
C LYS A 349 -38.84 -19.39 6.59
N GLU A 350 -38.89 -20.59 6.02
CA GLU A 350 -37.68 -21.37 5.70
C GLU A 350 -36.79 -20.64 4.70
N ARG A 351 -37.38 -20.07 3.63
CA ARG A 351 -36.64 -19.25 2.67
C ARG A 351 -36.01 -18.01 3.32
N LEU A 352 -36.74 -17.33 4.20
CA LEU A 352 -36.23 -16.19 4.94
C LEU A 352 -35.06 -16.58 5.86
N GLN A 353 -35.17 -17.71 6.58
CA GLN A 353 -34.10 -18.23 7.42
C GLN A 353 -32.85 -18.60 6.60
N ALA A 354 -33.02 -19.29 5.47
CA ALA A 354 -31.92 -19.60 4.56
C ALA A 354 -31.25 -18.33 4.02
N SER A 355 -32.04 -17.33 3.64
CA SER A 355 -31.53 -16.02 3.19
C SER A 355 -30.78 -15.29 4.30
N ASN A 356 -31.26 -15.34 5.54
CA ASN A 356 -30.58 -14.72 6.69
C ASN A 356 -29.25 -15.40 7.00
N HIS A 357 -29.19 -16.74 6.99
CA HIS A 357 -27.93 -17.46 7.16
C HIS A 357 -26.93 -17.16 6.03
N ALA A 358 -27.39 -17.08 4.78
CA ALA A 358 -26.53 -16.66 3.67
C ALA A 358 -26.02 -15.21 3.84
N LEU A 359 -26.86 -14.31 4.35
CA LEU A 359 -26.47 -12.94 4.66
C LEU A 359 -25.48 -12.85 5.83
N GLU A 360 -25.67 -13.65 6.88
CA GLU A 360 -24.71 -13.75 7.99
C GLU A 360 -23.36 -14.31 7.54
N ALA A 361 -23.36 -15.32 6.66
CA ALA A 361 -22.14 -15.86 6.07
C ALA A 361 -21.41 -14.81 5.23
N THR A 362 -22.11 -14.07 4.37
CA THR A 362 -21.49 -13.01 3.55
C THR A 362 -20.98 -11.83 4.39
N LYS A 363 -21.68 -11.48 5.49
CA LYS A 363 -21.17 -10.50 6.46
C LYS A 363 -19.89 -10.98 7.14
N ALA A 364 -19.83 -12.23 7.58
CA ALA A 364 -18.63 -12.79 8.19
C ALA A 364 -17.45 -12.83 7.20
N GLU A 365 -17.70 -13.17 5.92
CA GLU A 365 -16.68 -13.09 4.87
C GLU A 365 -16.20 -11.66 4.62
N LEU A 366 -17.10 -10.68 4.63
CA LEU A 366 -16.76 -9.26 4.50
C LEU A 366 -15.89 -8.80 5.66
N ASP A 367 -16.25 -9.12 6.90
CA ASP A 367 -15.45 -8.77 8.08
C ASP A 367 -14.04 -9.35 7.99
N MET A 368 -13.90 -10.60 7.56
CA MET A 368 -12.59 -11.24 7.34
C MET A 368 -11.78 -10.55 6.22
N ARG A 369 -12.46 -10.09 5.16
CA ARG A 369 -11.83 -9.33 4.06
C ARG A 369 -11.39 -7.95 4.51
N GLU A 370 -12.20 -7.24 5.30
CA GLU A 370 -11.86 -5.94 5.88
C GLU A 370 -10.68 -6.05 6.83
N GLN A 371 -10.66 -7.08 7.69
CA GLN A 371 -9.51 -7.37 8.55
C GLN A 371 -8.24 -7.58 7.72
N ARG A 372 -8.30 -8.41 6.67
CA ARG A 372 -7.17 -8.65 5.76
C ARG A 372 -6.75 -7.38 4.99
N SER A 373 -7.70 -6.55 4.58
CA SER A 373 -7.38 -5.26 3.95
C SER A 373 -6.65 -4.36 4.94
N SER A 374 -7.13 -4.28 6.19
CA SER A 374 -6.50 -3.49 7.25
C SER A 374 -5.08 -3.97 7.57
N THR A 375 -4.80 -5.29 7.52
CA THR A 375 -3.44 -5.81 7.74
C THR A 375 -2.54 -5.45 6.57
N ILE A 376 -2.99 -5.65 5.33
CA ILE A 376 -2.23 -5.28 4.12
C ILE A 376 -1.96 -3.78 4.09
N GLU A 377 -2.92 -2.93 4.46
CA GLU A 377 -2.71 -1.49 4.55
C GLU A 377 -1.66 -1.11 5.60
N ARG A 378 -1.67 -1.76 6.78
CA ARG A 378 -0.64 -1.55 7.80
C ARG A 378 0.74 -1.97 7.30
N GLU A 379 0.84 -3.13 6.64
CA GLU A 379 2.08 -3.63 6.04
C GLU A 379 2.57 -2.71 4.91
N LEU A 380 1.67 -2.22 4.07
CA LEU A 380 2.00 -1.25 3.01
C LEU A 380 2.51 0.06 3.59
N ARG A 381 1.90 0.57 4.67
CA ARG A 381 2.39 1.77 5.35
C ARG A 381 3.75 1.53 5.98
N ALA A 382 3.96 0.39 6.64
CA ALA A 382 5.24 0.03 7.23
C ALA A 382 6.35 -0.09 6.17
N THR A 383 6.10 -0.83 5.09
CA THR A 383 7.04 -0.99 3.98
C THR A 383 7.31 0.35 3.27
N SER A 384 6.29 1.18 3.06
CA SER A 384 6.45 2.54 2.51
C SER A 384 7.33 3.42 3.40
N THR A 385 7.11 3.41 4.73
CA THR A 385 8.00 4.14 5.64
C THR A 385 9.42 3.60 5.61
N HIS A 386 9.59 2.28 5.52
CA HIS A 386 10.91 1.66 5.42
C HIS A 386 11.63 2.09 4.12
N VAL A 387 10.97 1.99 2.96
CA VAL A 387 11.51 2.45 1.67
C VAL A 387 11.85 3.93 1.70
N ARG A 388 11.01 4.78 2.31
CA ARG A 388 11.32 6.21 2.47
C ARG A 388 12.56 6.41 3.34
N THR A 389 12.65 5.71 4.48
CA THR A 389 13.83 5.82 5.36
C THR A 389 15.11 5.34 4.68
N THR A 390 15.09 4.21 3.96
CA THR A 390 16.27 3.70 3.25
C THR A 390 16.65 4.59 2.07
N SER A 391 15.67 5.13 1.32
CA SER A 391 15.92 6.13 0.28
C SER A 391 16.58 7.37 0.87
N THR A 392 16.05 7.93 1.97
CA THR A 392 16.65 9.12 2.61
C THR A 392 18.06 8.85 3.13
N GLN A 393 18.33 7.64 3.64
CA GLN A 393 19.68 7.25 4.06
C GLN A 393 20.63 7.13 2.86
N PHE A 394 20.15 6.61 1.73
CA PHE A 394 20.92 6.49 0.50
C PHE A 394 21.20 7.86 -0.14
N ASP A 395 20.23 8.78 -0.10
CA ASP A 395 20.41 10.15 -0.56
C ASP A 395 21.42 10.89 0.31
N LEU A 396 21.33 10.76 1.64
CA LEU A 396 22.32 11.31 2.57
C LEU A 396 23.72 10.72 2.33
N PHE A 397 23.81 9.40 2.09
CA PHE A 397 25.08 8.77 1.76
C PHE A 397 25.68 9.32 0.45
N ARG A 398 24.85 9.55 -0.57
CA ARG A 398 25.27 10.18 -1.83
C ARG A 398 25.72 11.62 -1.63
N GLU A 399 25.04 12.39 -0.80
CA GLU A 399 25.47 13.74 -0.41
C GLU A 399 26.81 13.71 0.32
N GLN A 400 27.00 12.79 1.27
CA GLN A 400 28.27 12.61 1.97
C GLN A 400 29.40 12.25 1.01
N LEU A 401 29.18 11.31 0.10
CA LEU A 401 30.15 10.97 -0.94
C LEU A 401 30.45 12.15 -1.86
N ALA A 402 29.43 12.91 -2.27
CA ALA A 402 29.61 14.09 -3.11
C ALA A 402 30.46 15.13 -2.40
N ASN A 403 30.20 15.38 -1.12
CA ASN A 403 30.97 16.32 -0.30
C ASN A 403 32.44 15.90 -0.16
N ILE A 404 32.72 14.59 0.03
CA ILE A 404 34.09 14.07 0.13
C ILE A 404 34.82 14.18 -1.23
N LEU A 405 34.11 13.91 -2.32
CA LEU A 405 34.68 13.93 -3.68
C LEU A 405 34.72 15.34 -4.29
N SER A 406 34.05 16.31 -3.68
CA SER A 406 34.08 17.71 -4.11
C SER A 406 35.46 18.29 -3.82
N ALA A 407 36.07 18.87 -4.86
CA ALA A 407 37.29 19.66 -4.69
C ALA A 407 36.92 21.09 -4.26
N THR A 408 37.89 21.86 -3.78
CA THR A 408 37.74 23.25 -3.32
C THR A 408 37.11 24.21 -4.35
N PHE A 409 37.07 23.82 -5.63
CA PHE A 409 36.52 24.63 -6.73
C PHE A 409 35.44 23.91 -7.57
N ASP A 410 35.16 22.63 -7.29
CA ASP A 410 34.16 21.83 -8.03
C ASP A 410 33.14 21.25 -7.05
N ASN A 411 31.98 21.92 -6.96
CA ASN A 411 30.84 21.39 -6.22
C ASN A 411 30.18 20.29 -7.04
N MET A 412 30.33 19.05 -6.57
CA MET A 412 29.77 17.89 -7.23
C MET A 412 28.29 17.75 -6.91
N THR A 413 27.44 17.59 -7.93
CA THR A 413 26.05 17.20 -7.72
C THR A 413 26.02 15.76 -7.19
N PRO A 414 25.23 15.45 -6.13
CA PRO A 414 25.17 14.13 -5.49
C PRO A 414 24.38 13.11 -6.33
N THR A 415 24.65 13.05 -7.63
CA THR A 415 24.06 12.13 -8.60
C THR A 415 24.90 10.86 -8.72
N GLU A 416 24.27 9.69 -8.83
CA GLU A 416 25.02 8.42 -8.92
C GLU A 416 25.99 8.40 -10.12
N GLN A 417 25.56 8.86 -11.31
CA GLN A 417 26.44 9.04 -12.46
C GLN A 417 27.61 9.96 -12.14
N CYS A 418 27.33 11.15 -11.60
CA CYS A 418 28.36 12.15 -11.32
C CYS A 418 29.42 11.62 -10.34
N LEU A 419 28.98 10.91 -9.28
CA LEU A 419 29.88 10.24 -8.32
C LEU A 419 30.77 9.21 -9.03
N LYS A 420 30.18 8.33 -9.85
CA LYS A 420 30.91 7.32 -10.62
C LYS A 420 31.93 7.96 -11.56
N ASP A 421 31.53 9.00 -12.29
CA ASP A 421 32.39 9.69 -13.24
C ASP A 421 33.57 10.39 -12.54
N THR A 422 33.35 11.03 -11.38
CA THR A 422 34.44 11.58 -10.57
C THR A 422 35.40 10.53 -10.06
N VAL A 423 34.89 9.41 -9.53
CA VAL A 423 35.74 8.34 -9.00
C VAL A 423 36.56 7.72 -10.14
N GLN A 424 35.98 7.55 -11.32
CA GLN A 424 36.71 7.09 -12.50
C GLN A 424 37.80 8.06 -12.92
N ARG A 425 37.50 9.37 -12.96
CA ARG A 425 38.51 10.41 -13.25
C ARG A 425 39.64 10.40 -12.22
N LEU A 426 39.33 10.42 -10.92
CA LEU A 426 40.34 10.35 -9.85
C LEU A 426 41.20 9.09 -9.94
N ALA A 427 40.61 7.94 -10.30
CA ALA A 427 41.35 6.71 -10.51
C ALA A 427 42.28 6.79 -11.73
N GLN A 428 41.88 7.48 -12.80
CA GLN A 428 42.72 7.73 -13.97
C GLN A 428 43.85 8.71 -13.65
N ASP A 429 43.54 9.81 -12.96
CA ASP A 429 44.52 10.82 -12.54
C ASP A 429 45.56 10.22 -11.59
N LYS A 430 45.13 9.36 -10.66
CA LYS A 430 46.04 8.60 -9.80
C LYS A 430 46.96 7.71 -10.62
N LYS A 431 46.43 6.93 -11.58
CA LYS A 431 47.26 6.09 -12.46
C LYS A 431 48.26 6.92 -13.25
N ALA A 432 47.86 8.08 -13.77
CA ALA A 432 48.76 8.99 -14.48
C ALA A 432 49.85 9.55 -13.55
N SER A 433 49.51 9.88 -12.31
CA SER A 433 50.48 10.31 -11.30
C SER A 433 51.45 9.18 -10.92
N ASP A 434 50.97 7.96 -10.72
CA ASP A 434 51.80 6.79 -10.41
C ASP A 434 52.83 6.53 -11.52
N LEU A 435 52.40 6.58 -12.79
CA LEU A 435 53.30 6.49 -13.95
C LEU A 435 54.35 7.62 -13.96
N ARG A 436 53.94 8.85 -13.64
CA ARG A 436 54.86 10.00 -13.59
C ARG A 436 55.85 9.89 -12.42
N VAL A 437 55.44 9.31 -11.29
CA VAL A 437 56.33 9.00 -10.18
C VAL A 437 57.33 7.94 -10.60
N GLU A 438 56.90 6.85 -11.25
CA GLU A 438 57.79 5.81 -11.76
C GLU A 438 58.81 6.38 -12.78
N GLU A 439 58.40 7.26 -13.68
CA GLU A 439 59.29 7.99 -14.59
C GLU A 439 60.34 8.83 -13.83
N LEU A 440 59.92 9.58 -12.81
CA LEU A 440 60.83 10.39 -12.00
C LEU A 440 61.79 9.53 -11.17
N GLU A 441 61.32 8.44 -10.59
CA GLU A 441 62.16 7.47 -9.87
C GLU A 441 63.22 6.87 -10.80
N ASN A 442 62.83 6.48 -12.01
CA ASN A 442 63.76 5.98 -13.01
C ASN A 442 64.79 7.05 -13.40
N ARG A 443 64.37 8.32 -13.53
CA ARG A 443 65.27 9.45 -13.79
C ARG A 443 66.24 9.68 -12.64
N VAL A 444 65.77 9.60 -11.39
CA VAL A 444 66.62 9.72 -10.19
C VAL A 444 67.61 8.59 -10.12
N ARG A 445 67.19 7.33 -10.36
CA ARG A 445 68.11 6.18 -10.44
C ARG A 445 69.19 6.41 -11.49
N GLN A 446 68.83 6.79 -12.72
CA GLN A 446 69.80 7.10 -13.77
C GLN A 446 70.79 8.20 -13.39
N MET A 447 70.32 9.30 -12.78
CA MET A 447 71.19 10.39 -12.33
C MET A 447 72.10 9.95 -11.17
N THR A 448 71.62 9.05 -10.31
CA THR A 448 72.38 8.49 -9.19
C THR A 448 73.48 7.57 -9.71
N ASP A 449 73.16 6.66 -10.64
CA ASP A 449 74.14 5.78 -11.29
C ASP A 449 75.23 6.60 -12.01
N GLN A 450 74.84 7.68 -12.70
CA GLN A 450 75.78 8.60 -13.33
C GLN A 450 76.68 9.29 -12.30
N LEU A 451 76.12 9.75 -11.18
CA LEU A 451 76.90 10.37 -10.12
C LEU A 451 77.87 9.38 -9.47
N GLU A 452 77.44 8.14 -9.22
CA GLU A 452 78.30 7.08 -8.70
C GLU A 452 79.44 6.75 -9.66
N GLN A 453 79.16 6.70 -10.96
CA GLN A 453 80.17 6.51 -12.00
C GLN A 453 81.20 7.65 -12.00
N GLU A 454 80.75 8.91 -11.97
CA GLU A 454 81.63 10.08 -11.91
C GLU A 454 82.43 10.12 -10.60
N LEU A 455 81.84 9.76 -9.46
CA LEU A 455 82.53 9.64 -8.19
C LEU A 455 83.62 8.55 -8.24
N GLY A 456 83.34 7.41 -8.87
CA GLY A 456 84.31 6.35 -9.13
C GLY A 456 85.49 6.86 -9.95
N LEU A 457 85.23 7.52 -11.09
CA LEU A 457 86.26 8.13 -11.93
C LEU A 457 87.09 9.18 -11.17
N HIS A 458 86.46 10.03 -10.36
CA HIS A 458 87.15 11.01 -9.53
C HIS A 458 88.04 10.36 -8.46
N GLN A 459 87.60 9.26 -7.85
CA GLN A 459 88.42 8.50 -6.91
C GLN A 459 89.63 7.87 -7.61
N ASP A 460 89.46 7.29 -8.80
CA ASP A 460 90.55 6.72 -9.59
C ASP A 460 91.56 7.79 -10.03
N LEU A 461 91.08 8.94 -10.51
CA LEU A 461 91.92 10.09 -10.86
C LEU A 461 92.70 10.60 -9.64
N LYS A 462 92.05 10.66 -8.47
CA LYS A 462 92.71 11.04 -7.21
C LYS A 462 93.79 10.04 -6.80
N GLN A 463 93.53 8.74 -6.93
CA GLN A 463 94.54 7.72 -6.65
C GLN A 463 95.71 7.82 -7.63
N ARG A 464 95.44 8.04 -8.91
CA ARG A 464 96.47 8.22 -9.94
C ARG A 464 97.31 9.48 -9.70
N ALA A 465 96.67 10.60 -9.34
CA ALA A 465 97.36 11.83 -8.97
C ALA A 465 98.30 11.61 -7.78
N LYS A 466 97.83 10.92 -6.72
CA LYS A 466 98.69 10.57 -5.58
C LYS A 466 99.90 9.71 -5.97
N ARG A 467 99.71 8.73 -6.87
CA ARG A 467 100.84 7.93 -7.39
C ARG A 467 101.86 8.80 -8.10
N PHE A 468 101.38 9.70 -8.97
CA PHE A 468 102.26 10.66 -9.63
C PHE A 468 102.95 11.62 -8.66
N GLU A 469 102.26 12.11 -7.63
CA GLU A 469 102.87 12.94 -6.57
C GLU A 469 104.04 12.19 -5.90
N VAL A 470 103.85 10.93 -5.53
CA VAL A 470 104.90 10.08 -4.94
C VAL A 470 106.05 9.88 -5.93
N GLU A 471 105.77 9.52 -7.18
CA GLU A 471 106.80 9.36 -8.22
C GLU A 471 107.59 10.66 -8.43
N THR A 472 106.93 11.83 -8.43
CA THR A 472 107.63 13.12 -8.54
C THR A 472 108.48 13.43 -7.33
N ALA A 473 108.03 13.08 -6.12
CA ALA A 473 108.80 13.26 -4.89
C ALA A 473 110.06 12.39 -4.90
N ASP A 474 109.94 11.11 -5.28
CA ASP A 474 111.06 10.18 -5.42
C ASP A 474 112.06 10.67 -6.47
N MET A 475 111.58 11.15 -7.62
CA MET A 475 112.43 11.70 -8.67
C MET A 475 113.13 12.99 -8.24
N ALA A 476 112.45 13.86 -7.48
CA ALA A 476 113.05 15.06 -6.91
C ALA A 476 114.12 14.73 -5.85
N GLU A 477 113.92 13.70 -5.03
CA GLU A 477 114.92 13.24 -4.06
C GLU A 477 116.14 12.65 -4.76
N ARG A 478 115.94 11.81 -5.78
CA ARG A 478 117.04 11.29 -6.62
C ARG A 478 117.81 12.42 -7.32
N LEU A 479 117.11 13.42 -7.83
CA LEU A 479 117.73 14.58 -8.45
C LEU A 479 118.58 15.34 -7.43
N ARG A 480 118.04 15.65 -6.23
CA ARG A 480 118.81 16.33 -5.17
C ARG A 480 120.03 15.52 -4.73
N ALA A 481 119.91 14.20 -4.63
CA ALA A 481 121.04 13.33 -4.30
C ALA A 481 122.14 13.43 -5.38
N ALA A 482 121.78 13.35 -6.66
CA ALA A 482 122.71 13.50 -7.79
C ALA A 482 123.33 14.90 -7.86
N GLU A 483 122.55 15.97 -7.62
CA GLU A 483 123.06 17.34 -7.51
C GLU A 483 124.05 17.47 -6.35
N GLY A 484 123.77 16.83 -5.21
CA GLY A 484 124.68 16.77 -4.06
C GLY A 484 125.98 16.04 -4.36
N GLU A 485 125.93 14.90 -5.04
CA GLU A 485 127.12 14.17 -5.50
C GLU A 485 127.94 14.99 -6.51
N LEU A 486 127.28 15.68 -7.44
CA LEU A 486 127.93 16.55 -8.41
C LEU A 486 128.65 17.70 -7.72
N ALA A 487 127.99 18.39 -6.79
CA ALA A 487 128.56 19.49 -6.01
C ALA A 487 129.74 19.03 -5.13
N ALA A 488 129.64 17.86 -4.49
CA ALA A 488 130.74 17.25 -3.77
C ALA A 488 131.92 16.94 -4.72
N GLY A 489 131.63 16.42 -5.91
CA GLY A 489 132.60 16.20 -6.97
C GLY A 489 133.29 17.49 -7.45
N GLU A 490 132.56 18.60 -7.56
CA GLU A 490 133.13 19.92 -7.87
C GLU A 490 134.07 20.41 -6.77
N CYS A 491 133.65 20.33 -5.51
CA CYS A 491 134.50 20.69 -4.36
C CYS A 491 135.79 19.88 -4.32
N LEU A 492 135.72 18.57 -4.61
CA LEU A 492 136.90 17.71 -4.69
C LEU A 492 137.82 18.11 -5.86
N ARG A 493 137.26 18.38 -7.04
CA ARG A 493 138.05 18.85 -8.21
C ARG A 493 138.75 20.17 -7.92
N ASP A 494 138.07 21.11 -7.29
CA ASP A 494 138.65 22.40 -6.91
C ASP A 494 139.70 22.24 -5.80
N GLY A 495 139.48 21.34 -4.84
CA GLY A 495 140.50 20.95 -3.87
C GLY A 495 141.77 20.42 -4.54
N PHE A 496 141.64 19.49 -5.50
CA PHE A 496 142.78 18.99 -6.26
C PHE A 496 143.46 20.05 -7.13
N LYS A 497 142.70 20.96 -7.76
CA LYS A 497 143.27 22.08 -8.51
C LYS A 497 144.07 23.01 -7.59
N PHE A 498 143.52 23.34 -6.42
CA PHE A 498 144.20 24.18 -5.43
C PHE A 498 145.51 23.54 -4.96
N ASP A 499 145.50 22.25 -4.61
CA ASP A 499 146.71 21.54 -4.24
C ASP A 499 147.72 21.52 -5.39
N LYS A 500 147.27 21.24 -6.62
CA LYS A 500 148.12 21.30 -7.82
C LYS A 500 148.75 22.70 -7.97
N GLU A 501 147.98 23.77 -7.92
CA GLU A 501 148.50 25.14 -8.00
C GLU A 501 149.50 25.45 -6.88
N LYS A 502 149.23 24.99 -5.66
CA LYS A 502 150.14 25.15 -4.51
C LYS A 502 151.46 24.41 -4.74
N TYR A 503 151.42 23.17 -5.24
CA TYR A 503 152.63 22.41 -5.62
C TYR A 503 153.40 23.10 -6.74
N LEU A 504 152.70 23.54 -7.79
CA LEU A 504 153.29 24.27 -8.92
C LEU A 504 153.98 25.55 -8.48
N ARG A 505 153.32 26.34 -7.63
CA ARG A 505 153.90 27.56 -7.04
C ARG A 505 155.11 27.24 -6.18
N GLY A 506 155.09 26.13 -5.44
CA GLY A 506 156.23 25.64 -4.68
C GLY A 506 157.44 25.32 -5.58
N LEU A 507 157.22 24.59 -6.67
CA LEU A 507 158.26 24.25 -7.65
C LEU A 507 158.78 25.51 -8.37
N GLN A 508 157.90 26.41 -8.78
CA GLN A 508 158.29 27.67 -9.42
C GLN A 508 159.14 28.52 -8.49
N LYS A 509 158.75 28.66 -7.21
CA LYS A 509 159.53 29.37 -6.20
C LYS A 509 160.89 28.71 -5.95
N LEU A 510 160.98 27.38 -6.01
CA LEU A 510 162.26 26.67 -5.92
C LEU A 510 163.13 26.94 -7.16
N GLY A 511 162.52 27.02 -8.34
CA GLY A 511 163.18 27.44 -9.58
C GLY A 511 163.73 28.85 -9.55
N GLU A 512 162.98 29.79 -8.97
CA GLU A 512 163.42 31.17 -8.72
C GLU A 512 164.63 31.21 -7.79
N VAL A 513 164.59 30.47 -6.69
CA VAL A 513 165.73 30.39 -5.75
C VAL A 513 166.98 29.82 -6.43
N MET A 514 166.82 28.83 -7.31
CA MET A 514 167.93 28.19 -8.02
C MET A 514 168.39 28.95 -9.29
N LYS A 515 167.78 30.11 -9.58
CA LYS A 515 168.01 30.93 -10.79
C LYS A 515 167.83 30.11 -12.07
N MET A 516 166.78 29.30 -12.11
CA MET A 516 166.40 28.46 -13.25
C MET A 516 165.20 29.00 -14.01
N ASP A 517 164.70 30.19 -13.68
CA ASP A 517 163.43 30.76 -14.13
C ASP A 517 163.18 30.71 -15.63
N ARG A 518 164.19 31.02 -16.45
CA ARG A 518 164.05 30.99 -17.91
C ARG A 518 164.00 29.58 -18.48
N ILE A 519 164.75 28.66 -17.87
CA ILE A 519 164.86 27.27 -18.32
C ILE A 519 163.65 26.47 -17.81
N SER A 520 163.14 26.80 -16.62
CA SER A 520 161.93 26.21 -16.04
C SER A 520 160.64 26.60 -16.75
N LEU A 521 160.61 27.72 -17.49
CA LEU A 521 159.47 28.13 -18.32
C LEU A 521 159.37 27.31 -19.63
N ASP A 522 160.52 26.87 -20.15
CA ASP A 522 160.60 26.12 -21.42
C ASP A 522 160.59 24.59 -21.22
N LEU A 523 160.83 24.11 -19.99
CA LEU A 523 160.78 22.69 -19.61
C LEU A 523 159.39 22.34 -19.04
N GLY A 524 158.78 21.25 -19.52
CA GLY A 524 157.55 20.72 -18.93
C GLY A 524 157.76 20.27 -17.47
N LEU A 525 156.68 20.23 -16.67
CA LEU A 525 156.72 20.01 -15.22
C LEU A 525 157.55 18.81 -14.78
N ASP A 526 157.42 17.71 -15.51
CA ASP A 526 158.13 16.46 -15.21
C ASP A 526 159.66 16.63 -15.29
N LEU A 527 160.12 17.48 -16.21
CA LEU A 527 161.55 17.77 -16.41
C LEU A 527 162.04 18.93 -15.54
N THR A 528 161.13 19.82 -15.07
CA THR A 528 161.52 20.91 -14.17
C THR A 528 162.04 20.39 -12.84
N MET A 529 161.46 19.31 -12.30
CA MET A 529 161.92 18.73 -11.04
C MET A 529 163.33 18.13 -11.17
N ASP A 530 163.57 17.36 -12.23
CA ASP A 530 164.88 16.78 -12.51
C ASP A 530 165.94 17.86 -12.83
N ALA A 531 165.56 18.92 -13.54
CA ALA A 531 166.44 20.05 -13.83
C ALA A 531 166.80 20.85 -12.57
N LEU A 532 165.87 21.01 -11.62
CA LEU A 532 166.14 21.65 -10.33
C LEU A 532 167.09 20.83 -9.47
N VAL A 533 166.94 19.50 -9.45
CA VAL A 533 167.87 18.61 -8.75
C VAL A 533 169.27 18.68 -9.35
N ALA A 534 169.40 18.66 -10.67
CA ALA A 534 170.69 18.82 -11.34
C ALA A 534 171.34 20.19 -11.06
N ARG A 535 170.53 21.26 -11.06
CA ARG A 535 170.99 22.62 -10.71
C ARG A 535 171.43 22.72 -9.24
N ALA A 536 170.70 22.10 -8.31
CA ALA A 536 171.07 22.06 -6.91
C ALA A 536 172.46 21.43 -6.71
N GLN A 537 172.69 20.29 -7.37
CA GLN A 537 173.99 19.61 -7.36
C GLN A 537 175.11 20.47 -7.98
N GLN A 538 174.78 21.33 -8.96
CA GLN A 538 175.71 22.25 -9.61
C GLN A 538 176.03 23.48 -8.74
N LEU A 539 175.03 24.07 -8.07
CA LEU A 539 175.18 25.21 -7.17
C LEU A 539 175.98 24.83 -5.92
N VAL A 540 175.78 23.63 -5.37
CA VAL A 540 176.61 23.11 -4.26
C VAL A 540 178.09 23.02 -4.64
N LYS A 541 178.41 22.71 -5.90
CA LYS A 541 179.80 22.73 -6.40
C LYS A 541 180.34 24.15 -6.58
N LEU A 542 179.50 25.09 -7.03
CA LEU A 542 179.90 26.50 -7.22
C LEU A 542 180.00 27.29 -5.90
N GLU A 543 179.22 26.94 -4.87
CA GLU A 543 179.36 27.50 -3.52
C GLU A 543 180.66 27.07 -2.84
N MET A 544 181.21 25.88 -3.17
CA MET A 544 182.54 25.48 -2.70
C MET A 544 183.67 26.34 -3.29
N ASP A 545 183.48 26.93 -4.47
CA ASP A 545 184.50 27.74 -5.15
C ASP A 545 184.28 29.27 -4.98
N ALA A 546 183.06 29.72 -4.68
CA ALA A 546 182.70 31.14 -4.54
C ALA A 546 182.73 31.68 -3.08
N LEU A 547 183.01 30.83 -2.08
CA LEU A 547 183.21 31.22 -0.68
C LEU A 547 184.53 31.97 -0.41
N ALA A 548 185.34 32.25 -1.44
CA ALA A 548 186.59 32.99 -1.33
C ALA A 548 186.51 34.52 -1.51
N ASP A 549 185.48 35.09 -2.18
CA ASP A 549 185.45 36.54 -2.47
C ASP A 549 184.08 37.22 -2.23
N LYS A 550 183.81 37.44 -0.93
CA LYS A 550 183.10 38.56 -0.26
C LYS A 550 181.97 39.30 -1.02
N SER A 551 180.74 39.31 -0.51
CA SER A 551 180.24 40.09 0.64
C SER A 551 180.35 41.63 0.47
N THR A 552 179.20 42.32 0.55
CA THR A 552 178.98 43.78 0.76
C THR A 552 178.75 44.75 -0.43
N HIS A 553 177.82 44.44 -1.36
CA HIS A 553 177.19 45.49 -2.21
C HIS A 553 175.65 45.41 -2.36
N VAL A 554 175.01 44.43 -1.71
CA VAL A 554 173.60 44.07 -1.94
C VAL A 554 172.58 44.95 -1.19
N TYR A 555 173.00 45.68 -0.15
CA TYR A 555 172.04 46.24 0.81
C TYR A 555 171.32 47.53 0.38
N ASN A 556 171.80 48.27 -0.63
CA ASN A 556 171.25 49.58 -0.97
C ASN A 556 170.18 49.55 -2.09
N LEU A 557 170.12 48.50 -2.91
CA LEU A 557 169.15 48.38 -4.02
C LEU A 557 167.77 47.87 -3.57
N GLN A 558 167.68 47.18 -2.43
CA GLN A 558 166.44 46.59 -1.92
C GLN A 558 165.40 47.61 -1.44
N ARG A 559 165.79 48.85 -1.11
CA ARG A 559 164.88 49.83 -0.51
C ARG A 559 163.99 50.57 -1.53
N LYS A 560 164.34 50.58 -2.83
CA LYS A 560 163.58 51.26 -3.89
C LYS A 560 162.42 50.44 -4.48
N VAL A 561 162.46 49.11 -4.35
CA VAL A 561 161.45 48.19 -4.92
C VAL A 561 160.18 48.10 -4.06
N LYS A 562 160.28 48.40 -2.76
CA LYS A 562 159.14 48.27 -1.83
C LYS A 562 158.05 49.32 -2.05
N ALA A 563 158.42 50.55 -2.42
CA ALA A 563 157.48 51.67 -2.56
C ALA A 563 156.55 51.59 -3.81
N LEU A 564 156.92 50.83 -4.85
CA LEU A 564 156.12 50.71 -6.08
C LEU A 564 155.08 49.58 -6.03
N LYS A 565 155.18 48.64 -5.06
CA LYS A 565 154.20 47.53 -4.91
C LYS A 565 152.91 47.98 -4.23
N GLU A 566 152.99 48.88 -3.26
CA GLU A 566 151.85 49.32 -2.45
C GLU A 566 150.83 50.16 -3.26
N GLN A 567 151.23 50.78 -4.38
CA GLN A 567 150.33 51.55 -5.25
C GLN A 567 149.47 50.70 -6.20
N LEU A 568 149.87 49.45 -6.48
CA LEU A 568 149.19 48.56 -7.43
C LEU A 568 147.99 47.85 -6.76
N GLU A 569 148.17 47.39 -5.52
CA GLU A 569 147.15 46.66 -4.75
C GLU A 569 145.88 47.49 -4.47
N SER A 570 146.00 48.81 -4.40
CA SER A 570 144.86 49.72 -4.21
C SER A 570 143.91 49.80 -5.41
N LYS A 571 144.38 49.53 -6.63
CA LYS A 571 143.54 49.61 -7.84
C LYS A 571 142.76 48.32 -8.10
N ASP A 572 143.29 47.16 -7.69
CA ASP A 572 142.61 45.86 -7.85
C ASP A 572 141.35 45.76 -6.98
N LEU A 573 141.37 46.30 -5.76
CA LEU A 573 140.21 46.30 -4.85
C LEU A 573 138.99 47.06 -5.42
N HIS A 574 139.22 48.08 -6.25
CA HIS A 574 138.14 48.89 -6.82
C HIS A 574 137.38 48.16 -7.94
N ILE A 575 138.07 47.29 -8.69
CA ILE A 575 137.49 46.52 -9.79
C ILE A 575 136.56 45.41 -9.24
N ASP A 576 136.95 44.76 -8.15
CA ASP A 576 136.15 43.69 -7.53
C ASP A 576 134.82 44.19 -6.96
N LEU A 577 134.80 45.42 -6.43
CA LEU A 577 133.60 46.04 -5.91
C LEU A 577 132.57 46.38 -7.00
N LEU A 578 133.04 46.76 -8.20
CA LEU A 578 132.18 47.03 -9.35
C LEU A 578 131.58 45.74 -9.93
N ARG A 579 132.34 44.64 -9.97
CA ARG A 579 131.83 43.33 -10.44
C ARG A 579 130.72 42.77 -9.55
N LYS A 580 130.85 42.87 -8.22
CA LYS A 580 129.80 42.45 -7.27
C LYS A 580 128.52 43.28 -7.36
N LYS A 581 128.63 44.56 -7.74
CA LYS A 581 127.48 45.44 -7.90
C LYS A 581 126.70 45.14 -9.18
N MET A 582 127.39 44.66 -10.22
CA MET A 582 126.79 44.24 -11.49
C MET A 582 125.97 42.95 -11.33
N THR A 583 126.52 41.91 -10.69
CA THR A 583 125.79 40.66 -10.43
C THR A 583 124.55 40.87 -9.55
N SER A 584 124.63 41.74 -8.54
CA SER A 584 123.48 42.10 -7.68
C SER A 584 122.35 42.83 -8.43
N LEU A 585 122.66 43.50 -9.54
CA LEU A 585 121.66 44.18 -10.38
C LEU A 585 121.02 43.23 -11.39
N GLU A 586 121.76 42.23 -11.89
CA GLU A 586 121.25 41.21 -12.82
C GLU A 586 120.25 40.24 -12.13
N GLU A 587 120.52 39.80 -10.89
CA GLU A 587 119.61 38.98 -10.08
C GLU A 587 118.28 39.71 -9.79
N ARG A 588 118.34 41.02 -9.55
CA ARG A 588 117.16 41.87 -9.29
C ARG A 588 116.25 42.05 -10.52
N LEU A 589 116.80 41.92 -11.73
CA LEU A 589 116.05 42.03 -12.98
C LEU A 589 115.31 40.71 -13.30
N HIS A 590 115.95 39.56 -13.10
CA HIS A 590 115.32 38.25 -13.32
C HIS A 590 114.16 37.98 -12.34
N GLY A 591 114.31 38.30 -11.05
CA GLY A 591 113.24 38.10 -10.05
C GLY A 591 111.96 38.93 -10.28
N ARG A 592 112.02 40.02 -11.06
CA ARG A 592 110.82 40.82 -11.41
C ARG A 592 109.94 40.14 -12.45
N VAL A 593 110.52 39.49 -13.46
CA VAL A 593 109.77 38.89 -14.57
C VAL A 593 108.95 37.68 -14.09
N ASP A 594 109.53 36.85 -13.21
CA ASP A 594 108.81 35.72 -12.61
C ASP A 594 107.69 36.18 -11.66
N SER A 595 107.91 37.28 -10.94
CA SER A 595 106.90 37.88 -10.05
C SER A 595 105.70 38.47 -10.81
N GLU A 596 105.91 39.02 -12.01
CA GLU A 596 104.82 39.55 -12.85
C GLU A 596 103.96 38.43 -13.46
N ARG A 597 104.57 37.32 -13.88
CA ARG A 597 103.83 36.17 -14.43
C ARG A 597 102.92 35.49 -13.39
N VAL A 598 103.38 35.38 -12.14
CA VAL A 598 102.56 34.83 -11.03
C VAL A 598 101.38 35.75 -10.71
N ARG A 599 101.57 37.07 -10.71
CA ARG A 599 100.49 38.04 -10.49
C ARG A 599 99.39 37.95 -11.55
N GLU A 600 99.77 37.73 -12.80
CA GLU A 600 98.80 37.60 -13.90
C GLU A 600 97.94 36.33 -13.76
N THR A 601 98.55 35.22 -13.34
CA THR A 601 97.82 33.97 -13.05
C THR A 601 96.89 34.08 -11.83
N ASP A 602 97.32 34.78 -10.78
CA ASP A 602 96.49 35.03 -9.60
C ASP A 602 95.33 35.98 -9.91
N SER A 603 95.55 36.99 -10.75
CA SER A 603 94.49 37.91 -11.20
C SER A 603 93.38 37.17 -11.97
N LEU A 604 93.74 36.23 -12.84
CA LEU A 604 92.76 35.39 -13.56
C LEU A 604 91.98 34.47 -12.60
N ARG A 605 92.64 33.97 -11.54
CA ARG A 605 91.99 33.16 -10.50
C ARG A 605 91.02 33.97 -9.67
N ILE A 606 91.39 35.19 -9.28
CA ILE A 606 90.52 36.13 -8.55
C ILE A 606 89.29 36.46 -9.39
N GLN A 607 89.45 36.76 -10.68
CA GLN A 607 88.32 37.08 -11.56
C GLN A 607 87.32 35.91 -11.70
N LYS A 608 87.80 34.65 -11.69
CA LYS A 608 86.93 33.47 -11.68
C LYS A 608 86.17 33.33 -10.35
N LEU A 609 86.84 33.58 -9.23
CA LEU A 609 86.22 33.56 -7.90
C LEU A 609 85.17 34.66 -7.72
N GLU A 610 85.39 35.85 -8.26
CA GLU A 610 84.41 36.95 -8.24
C GLU A 610 83.15 36.63 -9.05
N ARG A 611 83.30 35.96 -10.20
CA ARG A 611 82.15 35.47 -10.99
C ARG A 611 81.35 34.42 -10.23
N LEU A 612 82.02 33.49 -9.54
CA LEU A 612 81.36 32.50 -8.68
C LEU A 612 80.65 33.17 -7.49
N ALA A 613 81.30 34.13 -6.83
CA ALA A 613 80.70 34.89 -5.74
C ALA A 613 79.47 35.68 -6.20
N SER A 614 79.51 36.27 -7.39
CA SER A 614 78.36 36.96 -7.99
C SER A 614 77.20 36.00 -8.29
N LYS A 615 77.49 34.80 -8.81
CA LYS A 615 76.49 33.75 -9.05
C LYS A 615 75.84 33.29 -7.74
N TYR A 616 76.62 33.03 -6.70
CA TYR A 616 76.08 32.63 -5.40
C TYR A 616 75.28 33.75 -4.72
N LYS A 617 75.67 35.02 -4.92
CA LYS A 617 74.91 36.17 -4.42
C LYS A 617 73.52 36.27 -5.07
N LEU A 618 73.42 35.99 -6.38
CA LEU A 618 72.15 35.95 -7.08
C LEU A 618 71.27 34.79 -6.59
N GLN A 619 71.83 33.59 -6.47
CA GLN A 619 71.10 32.43 -5.93
C GLN A 619 70.60 32.68 -4.50
N LEU A 620 71.40 33.33 -3.65
CA LEU A 620 71.00 33.70 -2.30
C LEU A 620 69.85 34.73 -2.31
N GLN A 621 69.85 35.67 -3.26
CA GLN A 621 68.78 36.64 -3.44
C GLN A 621 67.48 35.95 -3.90
N ASP A 622 67.56 35.02 -4.85
CA ASP A 622 66.42 34.25 -5.32
C ASP A 622 65.81 33.41 -4.19
N SER A 623 66.63 32.70 -3.41
CA SER A 623 66.16 31.96 -2.24
C SER A 623 65.53 32.87 -1.17
N ARG A 624 66.04 34.10 -0.98
CA ARG A 624 65.42 35.07 -0.08
C ARG A 624 64.05 35.54 -0.58
N GLN A 625 63.92 35.77 -1.89
CA GLN A 625 62.64 36.14 -2.49
C GLN A 625 61.62 35.01 -2.38
N GLU A 626 62.04 33.77 -2.58
CA GLU A 626 61.21 32.58 -2.41
C GLU A 626 60.72 32.43 -0.96
N VAL A 627 61.60 32.63 0.03
CA VAL A 627 61.22 32.66 1.46
C VAL A 627 60.22 33.77 1.75
N GLN A 628 60.35 34.95 1.12
CA GLN A 628 59.40 36.04 1.29
C GLN A 628 58.02 35.70 0.69
N ASN A 629 58.00 35.06 -0.48
CA ASN A 629 56.76 34.60 -1.11
C ASN A 629 56.07 33.52 -0.27
N LEU A 630 56.82 32.55 0.25
CA LEU A 630 56.29 31.51 1.15
C LEU A 630 55.73 32.11 2.43
N LYS A 631 56.37 33.15 3.00
CA LYS A 631 55.81 33.88 4.16
C LYS A 631 54.49 34.58 3.83
N ALA A 632 54.37 35.18 2.65
CA ALA A 632 53.11 35.81 2.21
C ALA A 632 51.99 34.76 2.02
N GLN A 633 52.32 33.59 1.46
CA GLN A 633 51.38 32.48 1.35
C GLN A 633 50.97 31.93 2.72
N LEU A 634 51.91 31.85 3.67
CA LEU A 634 51.63 31.43 5.04
C LEU A 634 50.66 32.40 5.73
N LEU A 635 50.87 33.71 5.56
CA LEU A 635 49.96 34.73 6.08
C LEU A 635 48.55 34.61 5.47
N GLY A 636 48.43 34.44 4.15
CA GLY A 636 47.15 34.18 3.49
C GLY A 636 46.46 32.91 4.00
N SER A 637 47.22 31.85 4.27
CA SER A 637 46.71 30.62 4.88
C SER A 637 46.20 30.85 6.30
N THR A 638 46.90 31.64 7.12
CA THR A 638 46.44 31.97 8.48
C THR A 638 45.17 32.83 8.49
N GLU A 639 45.00 33.74 7.52
CA GLU A 639 43.76 34.53 7.38
C GLU A 639 42.58 33.66 6.94
N LEU A 640 42.81 32.72 6.01
CA LEU A 640 41.79 31.74 5.63
C LEU A 640 41.38 30.87 6.83
N GLN A 641 42.35 30.38 7.60
CA GLN A 641 42.08 29.59 8.81
C GLN A 641 41.27 30.39 9.84
N ALA A 642 41.54 31.69 10.01
CA ALA A 642 40.76 32.56 10.88
C ALA A 642 39.30 32.71 10.41
N ARG A 643 39.07 32.90 9.10
CA ARG A 643 37.72 32.95 8.53
C ARG A 643 36.98 31.63 8.66
N THR A 644 37.65 30.50 8.45
CA THR A 644 37.05 29.17 8.65
C THR A 644 36.64 28.96 10.11
N LEU A 645 37.43 29.47 11.07
CA LEU A 645 37.07 29.43 12.49
C LEU A 645 35.86 30.31 12.83
N GLU A 646 35.73 31.49 12.23
CA GLU A 646 34.53 32.33 12.39
C GLU A 646 33.29 31.66 11.80
N GLN A 647 33.36 31.14 10.57
CA GLN A 647 32.26 30.40 9.96
C GLN A 647 31.85 29.18 10.79
N ARG A 648 32.83 28.49 11.41
CA ARG A 648 32.54 27.37 12.31
C ARG A 648 31.77 27.82 13.55
N LYS A 649 32.07 28.98 14.12
CA LYS A 649 31.30 29.54 15.24
C LYS A 649 29.87 29.88 14.83
N ASP A 650 29.68 30.48 13.66
CA ASP A 650 28.34 30.80 13.14
C ASP A 650 27.52 29.51 12.93
N ILE A 651 28.16 28.45 12.41
CA ILE A 651 27.52 27.13 12.26
C ILE A 651 27.15 26.54 13.63
N GLU A 652 28.02 26.66 14.64
CA GLU A 652 27.74 26.18 16.00
C GLU A 652 26.58 26.96 16.65
N GLU A 653 26.48 28.28 16.42
CA GLU A 653 25.35 29.10 16.88
C GLU A 653 24.04 28.74 16.18
N LEU A 654 24.07 28.56 14.85
CA LEU A 654 22.91 28.10 14.09
C LEU A 654 22.46 26.69 14.51
N ALA A 655 23.40 25.78 14.77
CA ALA A 655 23.10 24.45 15.28
C ALA A 655 22.40 24.50 16.64
N ARG A 656 22.87 25.39 17.55
CA ARG A 656 22.23 25.59 18.85
C ARG A 656 20.81 26.15 18.72
N GLN A 657 20.58 27.08 17.78
CA GLN A 657 19.23 27.60 17.50
C GLN A 657 18.29 26.53 16.93
N ILE A 658 18.80 25.62 16.08
CA ILE A 658 18.03 24.49 15.57
C ILE A 658 17.61 23.56 16.72
N GLU A 659 18.53 23.25 17.63
CA GLU A 659 18.24 22.40 18.80
C GLU A 659 17.16 23.02 19.70
N GLU A 660 17.21 24.34 19.95
CA GLU A 660 16.17 25.05 20.70
C GLU A 660 14.80 24.99 20.00
N LEU A 661 14.77 25.17 18.68
CA LEU A 661 13.55 25.07 17.88
C LEU A 661 12.98 23.64 17.87
N GLU A 662 13.83 22.63 17.84
CA GLU A 662 13.41 21.23 17.96
C GLU A 662 12.78 20.94 19.32
N GLU A 663 13.35 21.46 20.41
CA GLU A 663 12.76 21.34 21.75
C GLU A 663 11.40 22.03 21.85
N VAL A 664 11.24 23.21 21.25
CA VAL A 664 9.94 23.88 21.16
C VAL A 664 8.94 23.03 20.36
N ARG A 665 9.36 22.48 19.20
CA ARG A 665 8.52 21.59 18.38
C ARG A 665 8.08 20.35 19.17
N LYS A 666 8.99 19.70 19.91
CA LYS A 666 8.66 18.52 20.75
C LYS A 666 7.62 18.87 21.81
N ARG A 667 7.75 20.02 22.48
CA ARG A 667 6.78 20.49 23.48
C ARG A 667 5.41 20.78 22.85
N GLN A 668 5.38 21.42 21.69
CA GLN A 668 4.14 21.69 20.96
C GLN A 668 3.46 20.39 20.49
N SER A 669 4.23 19.44 19.96
CA SER A 669 3.73 18.12 19.57
C SER A 669 3.09 17.37 20.74
N HIS A 670 3.75 17.36 21.91
CA HIS A 670 3.16 16.81 23.14
C HIS A 670 1.87 17.51 23.54
N LYS A 671 1.80 18.83 23.42
CA LYS A 671 0.58 19.59 23.74
C LYS A 671 -0.56 19.25 22.78
N ILE A 672 -0.28 19.13 21.48
CA ILE A 672 -1.27 18.72 20.48
C ILE A 672 -1.77 17.30 20.77
N SER A 673 -0.88 16.36 21.09
CA SER A 673 -1.28 15.00 21.45
C SER A 673 -2.16 14.96 22.70
N LYS A 674 -1.85 15.76 23.73
CA LYS A 674 -2.71 15.86 24.93
C LYS A 674 -4.09 16.41 24.59
N LEU A 675 -4.17 17.50 23.84
CA LEU A 675 -5.45 18.08 23.42
C LEU A 675 -6.25 17.12 22.54
N LYS A 676 -5.58 16.35 21.67
CA LYS A 676 -6.24 15.33 20.86
C LYS A 676 -6.86 14.24 21.73
N ASN A 677 -6.12 13.73 22.71
CA ASN A 677 -6.64 12.73 23.64
C ASN A 677 -7.80 13.29 24.48
N GLU A 678 -7.72 14.55 24.93
CA GLU A 678 -8.83 15.22 25.63
C GLU A 678 -10.07 15.28 24.74
N VAL A 679 -9.93 15.69 23.47
CA VAL A 679 -11.04 15.71 22.49
C VAL A 679 -11.63 14.32 22.29
N GLU A 680 -10.80 13.30 22.04
CA GLU A 680 -11.27 11.91 21.88
C GLU A 680 -12.02 11.42 23.12
N THR A 681 -11.52 11.70 24.33
CA THR A 681 -12.24 11.32 25.57
C THR A 681 -13.54 12.08 25.78
N THR A 682 -13.63 13.34 25.35
CA THR A 682 -14.89 14.08 25.39
C THR A 682 -15.89 13.57 24.36
N GLU A 683 -15.42 13.19 23.17
CA GLU A 683 -16.26 12.65 22.11
C GLU A 683 -16.83 11.28 22.50
N THR A 684 -16.03 10.38 23.05
CA THR A 684 -16.50 9.08 23.55
C THR A 684 -17.49 9.25 24.69
N SER A 685 -17.22 10.13 25.65
CA SER A 685 -18.15 10.43 26.74
C SER A 685 -19.48 11.00 26.22
N MET A 686 -19.44 11.88 25.22
CA MET A 686 -20.64 12.41 24.58
C MET A 686 -21.41 11.30 23.84
N GLN A 687 -20.74 10.44 23.09
CA GLN A 687 -21.36 9.29 22.41
C GLN A 687 -22.03 8.34 23.40
N GLU A 688 -21.36 7.99 24.50
CA GLU A 688 -21.93 7.18 25.57
C GLU A 688 -23.18 7.82 26.19
N THR A 689 -23.15 9.14 26.44
CA THR A 689 -24.33 9.85 26.96
C THR A 689 -25.48 9.91 25.96
N ASN A 690 -25.20 10.08 24.67
CA ASN A 690 -26.21 10.05 23.62
C ASN A 690 -26.83 8.66 23.49
N MET A 691 -26.02 7.60 23.48
CA MET A 691 -26.53 6.22 23.47
C MET A 691 -27.38 5.93 24.71
N ALA A 692 -26.98 6.40 25.89
CA ALA A 692 -27.78 6.25 27.10
C ALA A 692 -29.11 7.00 27.01
N GLN A 693 -29.12 8.20 26.43
CA GLN A 693 -30.34 8.98 26.18
C GLN A 693 -31.26 8.31 25.15
N GLU A 694 -30.71 7.81 24.04
CA GLU A 694 -31.46 7.05 23.03
C GLU A 694 -32.09 5.80 23.63
N ASN A 695 -31.32 5.03 24.40
CA ASN A 695 -31.81 3.85 25.12
C ASN A 695 -32.94 4.23 26.10
N ALA A 696 -32.80 5.35 26.83
CA ALA A 696 -33.84 5.83 27.73
C ALA A 696 -35.10 6.25 26.98
N VAL A 697 -34.98 6.93 25.85
CA VAL A 697 -36.11 7.31 24.98
C VAL A 697 -36.80 6.07 24.42
N GLN A 698 -36.03 5.05 24.01
CA GLN A 698 -36.58 3.80 23.50
C GLN A 698 -37.34 3.02 24.59
N ALA A 699 -36.80 2.98 25.82
CA ALA A 699 -37.47 2.38 26.97
C ALA A 699 -38.76 3.14 27.34
N LEU A 700 -38.72 4.48 27.42
CA LEU A 700 -39.92 5.28 27.66
C LEU A 700 -40.95 5.13 26.54
N SER A 701 -40.50 4.98 25.28
CA SER A 701 -41.39 4.74 24.15
C SER A 701 -42.06 3.37 24.20
N SER A 702 -41.36 2.34 24.69
CA SER A 702 -41.95 1.00 24.87
C SER A 702 -42.91 0.96 26.06
N GLU A 703 -42.58 1.63 27.16
CA GLU A 703 -43.49 1.85 28.29
C GLU A 703 -44.74 2.65 27.86
N LEU A 704 -44.59 3.67 27.03
CA LEU A 704 -45.71 4.43 26.51
C LEU A 704 -46.62 3.58 25.59
N ARG A 705 -46.04 2.71 24.76
CA ARG A 705 -46.82 1.78 23.93
C ARG A 705 -47.57 0.76 24.77
N THR A 706 -46.92 0.18 25.78
CA THR A 706 -47.55 -0.82 26.66
C THR A 706 -48.66 -0.20 27.50
N THR A 707 -48.45 1.00 28.06
CA THR A 707 -49.49 1.74 28.79
C THR A 707 -50.66 2.16 27.89
N LYS A 708 -50.39 2.58 26.65
CA LYS A 708 -51.43 2.85 25.65
C LYS A 708 -52.26 1.61 25.34
N ASN A 709 -51.63 0.47 25.11
CA ASN A 709 -52.33 -0.79 24.86
C ASN A 709 -53.17 -1.23 26.07
N ALA A 710 -52.64 -1.07 27.29
CA ALA A 710 -53.37 -1.34 28.51
C ALA A 710 -54.59 -0.41 28.68
N LEU A 711 -54.42 0.88 28.36
CA LEU A 711 -55.51 1.86 28.37
C LEU A 711 -56.60 1.50 27.35
N ASP A 712 -56.23 1.11 26.14
CA ASP A 712 -57.19 0.70 25.10
C ASP A 712 -57.95 -0.57 25.51
N ALA A 713 -57.27 -1.53 26.17
CA ALA A 713 -57.91 -2.71 26.75
C ALA A 713 -58.89 -2.34 27.89
N ILE A 714 -58.52 -1.40 28.77
CA ILE A 714 -59.41 -0.89 29.83
C ILE A 714 -60.62 -0.18 29.22
N LYS A 715 -60.43 0.69 28.22
CA LYS A 715 -61.52 1.36 27.51
C LYS A 715 -62.49 0.36 26.86
N TYR A 716 -61.96 -0.68 26.25
CA TYR A 716 -62.77 -1.75 25.67
C TYR A 716 -63.59 -2.47 26.75
N ARG A 717 -62.97 -2.83 27.87
CA ARG A 717 -63.64 -3.45 29.02
C ARG A 717 -64.68 -2.53 29.65
N GLU A 718 -64.39 -1.25 29.81
CA GLU A 718 -65.31 -0.24 30.32
C GLU A 718 -66.53 -0.12 29.40
N LYS A 719 -66.32 -0.04 28.09
CA LYS A 719 -67.41 -0.05 27.10
C LYS A 719 -68.29 -1.30 27.26
N GLN A 720 -67.69 -2.49 27.35
CA GLN A 720 -68.45 -3.73 27.59
C GLN A 720 -69.28 -3.69 28.87
N LEU A 721 -68.73 -3.14 29.97
CA LEU A 721 -69.45 -2.99 31.24
C LEU A 721 -70.59 -1.98 31.15
N VAL A 722 -70.40 -0.88 30.43
CA VAL A 722 -71.45 0.12 30.17
C VAL A 722 -72.55 -0.46 29.29
N ASP A 723 -72.19 -1.20 28.23
CA ASP A 723 -73.14 -1.89 27.35
C ASP A 723 -73.94 -2.93 28.16
N PHE A 724 -73.28 -3.73 28.99
CA PHE A 724 -73.92 -4.69 29.89
C PHE A 724 -74.86 -3.99 30.90
N ARG A 725 -74.39 -2.93 31.57
CA ARG A 725 -75.22 -2.12 32.48
C ARG A 725 -76.47 -1.57 31.78
N THR A 726 -76.33 -1.11 30.54
CA THR A 726 -77.45 -0.58 29.74
C THR A 726 -78.47 -1.67 29.41
N VAL A 727 -78.00 -2.87 29.06
CA VAL A 727 -78.87 -4.04 28.80
C VAL A 727 -79.61 -4.46 30.07
N VAL A 728 -78.92 -4.53 31.22
CA VAL A 728 -79.54 -4.87 32.52
C VAL A 728 -80.58 -3.82 32.94
N ALA A 729 -80.27 -2.52 32.81
CA ALA A 729 -81.23 -1.46 33.11
C ALA A 729 -82.49 -1.56 32.22
N ARG A 730 -82.33 -1.87 30.93
CA ARG A 730 -83.45 -2.13 30.01
C ARG A 730 -84.32 -3.30 30.45
N MET A 731 -83.70 -4.42 30.81
CA MET A 731 -84.41 -5.62 31.25
C MET A 731 -85.20 -5.40 32.55
N LEU A 732 -84.78 -4.44 33.39
CA LEU A 732 -85.46 -4.07 34.64
C LEU A 732 -86.49 -2.93 34.47
N GLY A 733 -86.77 -2.50 33.23
CA GLY A 733 -87.72 -1.43 32.93
C GLY A 733 -87.33 -0.07 33.51
N LEU A 734 -86.03 0.19 33.65
CA LEU A 734 -85.50 1.50 34.02
C LEU A 734 -85.40 2.36 32.76
N ASP A 735 -85.74 3.65 32.89
CA ASP A 735 -85.67 4.58 31.75
C ASP A 735 -84.20 4.91 31.43
N ILE A 736 -83.79 4.57 30.22
CA ILE A 736 -82.40 4.69 29.74
C ILE A 736 -82.19 6.07 29.06
N GLU A 737 -83.27 6.80 28.75
CA GLU A 737 -83.21 8.10 28.09
C GLU A 737 -82.86 9.23 29.08
N THR A 738 -83.08 9.01 30.38
CA THR A 738 -82.64 9.92 31.43
C THR A 738 -81.18 9.65 31.82
N LEU A 739 -80.37 10.71 31.82
CA LEU A 739 -78.93 10.67 32.07
C LEU A 739 -78.61 9.99 33.42
N ALA A 740 -77.93 8.83 33.33
CA ALA A 740 -77.35 8.02 34.40
C ALA A 740 -78.33 7.48 35.46
N VAL A 741 -78.91 6.30 35.19
CA VAL A 741 -79.52 5.45 36.22
C VAL A 741 -78.46 5.09 37.28
N PRO A 742 -78.60 5.51 38.55
CA PRO A 742 -77.62 5.17 39.58
C PRO A 742 -77.52 3.67 39.83
N ASP A 743 -76.31 3.15 40.09
CA ASP A 743 -76.09 1.71 40.27
C ASP A 743 -76.95 1.12 41.40
N TYR A 744 -77.25 1.91 42.44
CA TYR A 744 -78.11 1.47 43.55
C TYR A 744 -79.56 1.18 43.11
N GLU A 745 -80.08 1.83 42.04
CA GLU A 745 -81.45 1.58 41.56
C GLU A 745 -81.53 0.28 40.75
N VAL A 746 -80.52 0.04 39.93
CA VAL A 746 -80.34 -1.23 39.20
C VAL A 746 -80.21 -2.39 40.19
N ILE A 747 -79.34 -2.23 41.19
CA ILE A 747 -79.12 -3.22 42.26
C ILE A 747 -80.41 -3.45 43.05
N SER A 748 -81.10 -2.40 43.50
CA SER A 748 -82.33 -2.54 44.30
C SER A 748 -83.47 -3.24 43.54
N ARG A 749 -83.62 -2.98 42.22
CA ARG A 749 -84.61 -3.70 41.39
C ARG A 749 -84.23 -5.15 41.15
N LEU A 750 -82.95 -5.44 40.90
CA LEU A 750 -82.43 -6.81 40.81
C LEU A 750 -82.65 -7.57 42.13
N GLU A 751 -82.33 -6.97 43.26
CA GLU A 751 -82.56 -7.55 44.58
C GLU A 751 -84.03 -7.85 44.83
N LYS A 752 -84.95 -6.93 44.48
CA LYS A 752 -86.40 -7.17 44.58
C LYS A 752 -86.87 -8.29 43.65
N LEU A 753 -86.32 -8.41 42.45
CA LEU A 753 -86.66 -9.47 41.49
C LEU A 753 -86.10 -10.82 41.93
N ILE A 754 -84.88 -10.85 42.48
CA ILE A 754 -84.28 -12.04 43.09
C ILE A 754 -85.05 -12.43 44.35
N GLN A 755 -85.46 -11.49 45.19
CA GLN A 755 -86.28 -11.74 46.38
C GLN A 755 -87.66 -12.26 45.98
N ALA A 756 -88.31 -11.68 44.97
CA ALA A 756 -89.56 -12.18 44.42
C ALA A 756 -89.41 -13.61 43.89
N HIS A 757 -88.35 -13.88 43.12
CA HIS A 757 -88.02 -15.22 42.64
C HIS A 757 -87.70 -16.18 43.79
N HIS A 758 -86.99 -15.75 44.83
CA HIS A 758 -86.73 -16.54 46.03
C HIS A 758 -88.03 -16.82 46.79
N THR A 759 -88.95 -15.87 46.94
CA THR A 759 -90.26 -16.14 47.54
C THR A 759 -91.09 -17.09 46.68
N THR A 760 -91.11 -16.94 45.36
CA THR A 760 -91.82 -17.90 44.48
C THR A 760 -91.18 -19.27 44.50
N ALA A 761 -89.85 -19.36 44.41
CA ALA A 761 -89.09 -20.60 44.46
C ALA A 761 -89.20 -21.28 45.83
N PHE A 762 -89.23 -20.50 46.92
CA PHE A 762 -89.44 -21.02 48.27
C PHE A 762 -90.89 -21.45 48.48
N THR A 763 -91.88 -20.76 47.90
CA THR A 763 -93.27 -21.24 47.92
C THR A 763 -93.48 -22.48 47.05
N THR A 764 -92.76 -22.63 45.93
CA THR A 764 -92.84 -23.83 45.09
C THR A 764 -92.10 -25.01 45.72
N LEU A 765 -90.90 -24.78 46.30
CA LEU A 765 -90.16 -25.79 47.05
C LEU A 765 -90.90 -26.19 48.34
N SER A 766 -91.55 -25.25 49.03
CA SER A 766 -92.38 -25.54 50.21
C SER A 766 -93.68 -26.29 49.86
N LEU A 767 -94.22 -26.11 48.65
CA LEU A 767 -95.34 -26.92 48.15
C LEU A 767 -94.89 -28.31 47.71
N GLU A 768 -93.68 -28.42 47.16
CA GLU A 768 -93.05 -29.67 46.74
C GLU A 768 -92.63 -30.51 47.95
N GLU A 769 -92.04 -29.91 49.00
CA GLU A 769 -91.74 -30.58 50.29
C GLU A 769 -93.02 -31.00 51.04
N ALA A 770 -94.09 -30.18 51.02
CA ALA A 770 -95.36 -30.55 51.66
C ALA A 770 -96.14 -31.67 50.93
N LEU A 771 -95.84 -31.91 49.64
CA LEU A 771 -96.39 -33.03 48.85
C LEU A 771 -95.55 -34.31 48.97
N GLN A 772 -94.27 -34.19 49.35
CA GLN A 772 -93.35 -35.32 49.46
C GLN A 772 -93.39 -35.99 50.85
N ASP A 773 -93.80 -35.26 51.90
CA ASP A 773 -93.93 -35.77 53.28
C ASP A 773 -95.20 -36.63 53.56
N ALA A 774 -96.05 -36.86 52.55
CA ALA A 774 -97.23 -37.74 52.65
C ALA A 774 -97.01 -39.15 52.06
N GLN A 775 -95.82 -39.45 51.51
CA GLN A 775 -95.54 -40.73 50.86
C GLN A 775 -94.18 -41.28 51.28
N ASP A 776 -94.25 -42.29 52.16
CA ASP A 776 -93.25 -43.30 52.46
C ASP A 776 -92.16 -42.98 53.51
N GLY A 777 -92.43 -43.44 54.73
CA GLY A 777 -91.40 -43.79 55.70
C GLY A 777 -90.85 -45.19 55.47
N ALA A 778 -89.51 -45.34 55.55
CA ALA A 778 -88.81 -46.50 56.11
C ALA A 778 -87.28 -46.36 55.91
N GLY A 779 -86.52 -46.40 57.01
CA GLY A 779 -85.20 -47.06 57.06
C GLY A 779 -83.96 -46.27 56.59
N PRO A 780 -82.97 -46.01 57.46
CA PRO A 780 -81.82 -45.16 57.17
C PRO A 780 -80.54 -45.91 56.78
N LEU A 781 -79.59 -45.14 56.25
CA LEU A 781 -78.13 -45.32 56.15
C LEU A 781 -77.58 -45.52 54.73
N SER A 782 -76.84 -44.51 54.24
CA SER A 782 -75.44 -44.64 53.80
C SER A 782 -75.07 -43.65 52.66
N ALA A 783 -74.15 -42.75 53.01
CA ALA A 783 -73.00 -42.31 52.25
C ALA A 783 -73.13 -41.66 50.84
N ASN A 784 -72.37 -40.57 50.71
CA ASN A 784 -71.73 -40.01 49.51
C ASN A 784 -72.57 -39.16 48.56
N PHE A 785 -72.48 -37.83 48.72
CA PHE A 785 -72.26 -36.93 47.57
C PHE A 785 -71.78 -35.53 48.03
N ARG A 786 -70.47 -35.25 47.96
CA ARG A 786 -69.89 -33.95 47.50
C ARG A 786 -68.36 -33.86 47.66
N ARG A 787 -67.68 -34.02 46.53
CA ARG A 787 -66.50 -33.28 46.03
C ARG A 787 -66.67 -33.35 44.50
N THR A 788 -66.62 -32.30 43.68
CA THR A 788 -65.61 -31.26 43.42
C THR A 788 -66.30 -30.20 42.49
N ILE A 789 -65.96 -28.90 42.39
CA ILE A 789 -64.86 -28.18 41.70
C ILE A 789 -65.24 -26.68 41.93
N GLU A 790 -64.47 -25.87 42.64
CA GLU A 790 -63.38 -24.98 42.14
C GLU A 790 -63.81 -23.92 41.11
N ALA A 791 -63.85 -22.64 41.52
CA ALA A 791 -63.03 -21.55 40.95
C ALA A 791 -63.40 -20.17 41.54
N ALA A 792 -62.36 -19.34 41.68
CA ALA A 792 -62.34 -17.89 41.94
C ALA A 792 -62.34 -17.41 43.41
N ASP A 793 -61.13 -17.35 43.98
CA ASP A 793 -60.78 -16.54 45.16
C ASP A 793 -60.23 -15.17 44.73
N PRO A 794 -60.58 -14.07 45.42
CA PRO A 794 -59.82 -12.84 45.41
C PRO A 794 -58.98 -12.68 46.69
N VAL A 795 -57.67 -12.54 46.47
CA VAL A 795 -56.73 -11.57 47.07
C VAL A 795 -57.19 -10.85 48.36
N VAL A 796 -56.49 -11.10 49.48
CA VAL A 796 -55.89 -10.12 50.42
C VAL A 796 -55.29 -10.86 51.64
N HIS A 797 -53.95 -10.91 51.78
CA HIS A 797 -53.17 -10.26 52.85
C HIS A 797 -51.72 -10.81 53.01
N ARG A 798 -50.78 -9.86 53.05
CA ARG A 798 -49.56 -9.80 53.88
C ARG A 798 -48.60 -11.00 53.88
N SER A 799 -47.41 -10.78 53.33
CA SER A 799 -46.18 -11.04 54.08
C SER A 799 -45.17 -9.91 53.90
N ARG A 800 -44.51 -9.61 55.01
CA ARG A 800 -43.46 -8.60 55.20
C ARG A 800 -42.18 -9.08 54.51
N GLU A 801 -41.46 -8.18 53.84
CA GLU A 801 -40.00 -8.21 53.83
C GLU A 801 -39.46 -6.77 53.67
N ARG A 802 -38.29 -6.54 54.25
CA ARG A 802 -37.72 -5.27 54.71
C ARG A 802 -37.60 -4.13 53.70
N ASN A 803 -38.03 -2.96 54.15
CA ASN A 803 -37.49 -1.66 53.75
C ASN A 803 -36.05 -1.46 54.25
N ARG A 804 -35.18 -0.93 53.39
CA ARG A 804 -34.53 0.38 53.63
C ARG A 804 -33.79 0.89 52.39
N ARG A 805 -34.40 1.91 51.77
CA ARG A 805 -33.68 2.97 51.05
C ARG A 805 -32.90 3.83 52.06
N ARG A 806 -31.71 4.29 51.67
CA ARG A 806 -31.17 5.58 52.14
C ARG A 806 -30.44 6.26 50.98
N ALA A 807 -31.04 7.34 50.51
CA ALA A 807 -30.36 8.43 49.83
C ALA A 807 -30.47 9.67 50.74
N ALA A 808 -29.34 10.34 51.00
CA ALA A 808 -29.18 11.81 51.08
C ALA A 808 -27.98 12.22 51.98
N ARG A 809 -26.98 12.83 51.33
CA ARG A 809 -26.14 14.00 51.70
C ARG A 809 -25.82 14.28 53.18
N PHE A 810 -24.53 14.46 53.52
CA PHE A 810 -23.91 15.73 53.95
C PHE A 810 -22.42 15.58 54.38
N ARG A 811 -21.60 16.55 53.95
CA ARG A 811 -20.37 17.15 54.55
C ARG A 811 -19.25 16.28 55.16
N GLY A 812 -18.05 16.49 54.60
CA GLY A 812 -16.97 17.16 55.32
C GLY A 812 -15.87 16.28 55.95
N GLY A 813 -14.62 16.55 55.56
CA GLY A 813 -13.47 16.40 56.46
C GLY A 813 -12.45 15.31 56.13
N THR A 814 -11.36 15.74 55.48
CA THR A 814 -9.96 15.36 55.78
C THR A 814 -9.49 13.89 55.68
N MET A 815 -8.68 13.59 54.66
CA MET A 815 -7.25 13.22 54.81
C MET A 815 -6.58 12.92 53.44
N ARG A 816 -5.62 13.81 53.10
CA ARG A 816 -4.28 13.60 52.50
C ARG A 816 -4.07 12.49 51.44
N ALA A 817 -3.77 12.88 50.19
CA ALA A 817 -2.41 13.03 49.57
C ALA A 817 -1.78 11.67 49.15
N ARG A 818 -1.41 11.46 47.88
CA ARG A 818 -0.30 12.12 47.18
C ARG A 818 -0.55 12.22 45.66
N SER A 819 -0.50 13.44 45.15
CA SER A 819 -0.10 13.75 43.78
C SER A 819 1.40 14.05 43.78
N VAL A 820 2.10 13.63 42.73
CA VAL A 820 3.46 14.08 42.44
C VAL A 820 3.42 14.71 41.06
N SER A 821 3.77 16.00 41.00
CA SER A 821 4.02 16.74 39.78
C SER A 821 5.32 17.53 39.96
N PRO A 822 6.01 17.84 38.85
CA PRO A 822 7.45 18.03 38.81
C PRO A 822 7.85 19.49 39.10
N MET A 823 8.94 19.65 39.84
CA MET A 823 9.60 20.95 40.01
C MET A 823 10.80 21.06 39.07
N ARG A 824 10.79 22.13 38.27
CA ARG A 824 12.01 22.73 37.70
C ARG A 824 12.95 23.15 38.82
N ARG A 825 14.23 22.80 38.68
CA ARG A 825 15.36 23.55 39.21
C ARG A 825 16.49 23.50 38.19
N ASP A 826 17.00 24.68 37.88
CA ASP A 826 18.33 24.98 37.34
C ASP A 826 18.73 26.30 38.05
N PRO A 827 20.01 26.70 38.25
CA PRO A 827 21.22 26.21 37.59
C PRO A 827 22.50 26.10 38.45
N ARG A 828 23.57 25.57 37.82
CA ARG A 828 25.01 25.60 38.21
C ARG A 828 25.42 24.72 39.40
N VAL A 829 26.35 23.78 39.16
CA VAL A 829 27.66 23.57 39.85
C VAL A 829 28.35 22.38 39.17
N TYR A 830 29.51 22.68 38.55
CA TYR A 830 30.59 21.85 37.96
C TYR A 830 30.26 20.72 36.99
#